data_AF-A0A0S7WSX4-F1
#
_entry.id   AF-A0A0S7WSX4-F1
#
_cell.length_a   1.000
_cell.length_b   1.000
_cell.length_c   1.000
_cell.angle_alpha   90.00
_cell.angle_beta   90.00
_cell.angle_gamma   90.00
#
_symmetry.space_group_name_H-M   'P 1'
#
loop_
_entity.id
_entity.type
_entity.pdbx_description
1 polymer ?
#
loop_
_entity_poly.entity_id
_entity_poly.type
_entity_poly.pdbx_seq_one_letter_code
_entity_poly.pdbx_strand_id
1 'polypeptide(L)'
;MSSHGFWLFLAVSWLVVASTNGALAEEKAWSDELIGEALQAVLLTQSDLSIRRDYVPVDPFRLEVVSHLLEQPFDAGPYARTLSQGLEGKRWSVAGLLAGAATPLGSAIAVSPRAGPDLEAGLRKLLDASGSEVPDEMIEMWLSEAADLPDELTGALAVLIEGAAAAHHHLTRAFRRLADEEKEELLRGACRLTIEEEESEAAAHELAKRVLAQAEKVDFDELFRAGMALGGAVDGALGELAVAPRPDREADGGTISRSDKSGRSESQAEWLQRLAEETGEQEYVLLWDTPLGEIRVGGAGPDRYASPGLITIDLGGDDYYICDDGALVDGNAPISLLIDLSGDDTHRSGEFSLGSGYGGIGMLIDIEGDDVYQGSSFTQGAALLGVGVLWDGQGEDCYLAETQGQGAATFGIGLLTDLEGDDLYKAEFFSQGFGGVAALGAIVEGGGNDTYVVGHKYPDHREPDYYACLSQGFGYGWRDISSGGVGVIADVAGNDTYIADYFAQGSSYWFALGILVDEGGNDKYVARRYSQGAGIHLAVGVLSDREGNDDYLSWGVSQGCGHDLALGLLVDDEGNDSYLANWLSQGAGNANGFGILADGGGDDIYLTRPGRGQGQGNFDRGYESVGVLVDREGHDVYSGAGADGAMWREGMYGIGLDREPEPDSLQEGQE
;
A
#
# COMPACT_ATOMS: atom_id res chain seq x y z
N MET A 1 21.12 6.40 22.47
CA MET A 1 20.39 7.68 22.55
C MET A 1 19.58 7.70 23.83
N SER A 2 19.43 8.86 24.50
CA SER A 2 18.75 8.94 25.79
C SER A 2 17.25 8.68 25.65
N SER A 3 16.66 7.97 26.60
CA SER A 3 15.24 7.61 26.70
C SER A 3 14.23 8.76 26.57
N HIS A 4 14.68 10.02 26.63
CA HIS A 4 13.82 11.19 26.39
C HIS A 4 13.61 11.54 24.91
N GLY A 5 14.52 11.14 24.01
CA GLY A 5 14.27 11.24 22.57
C GLY A 5 13.24 10.21 22.12
N PHE A 6 13.34 9.00 22.66
CA PHE A 6 12.47 7.84 22.43
C PHE A 6 10.97 8.13 22.62
N TRP A 7 10.58 8.77 23.73
CA TRP A 7 9.17 9.13 23.97
C TRP A 7 8.65 10.27 23.09
N LEU A 8 9.52 11.20 22.67
CA LEU A 8 9.11 12.32 21.82
C LEU A 8 8.88 11.86 20.37
N PHE A 9 9.64 10.87 19.88
CA PHE A 9 9.48 10.29 18.55
C PHE A 9 8.22 9.42 18.43
N LEU A 10 7.98 8.53 19.41
CA LEU A 10 6.73 7.75 19.51
C LEU A 10 5.52 8.67 19.63
N ALA A 11 5.61 9.72 20.44
CA ALA A 11 4.55 10.72 20.53
C ALA A 11 4.31 11.44 19.19
N VAL A 12 5.33 11.68 18.35
CA VAL A 12 5.13 12.34 17.04
C VAL A 12 4.54 11.39 16.01
N SER A 13 4.96 10.13 15.92
CA SER A 13 4.33 9.15 15.02
C SER A 13 2.88 8.86 15.44
N TRP A 14 2.60 8.73 16.73
CA TRP A 14 1.23 8.55 17.24
C TRP A 14 0.38 9.84 17.22
N LEU A 15 0.92 11.03 17.52
CA LEU A 15 0.15 12.30 17.49
C LEU A 15 -0.12 12.78 16.07
N VAL A 16 0.78 12.56 15.11
CA VAL A 16 0.51 12.90 13.71
C VAL A 16 -0.62 12.03 13.16
N VAL A 17 -0.65 10.76 13.56
CA VAL A 17 -1.70 9.78 13.22
C VAL A 17 -3.01 10.10 13.96
N ALA A 18 -3.00 10.31 15.28
CA ALA A 18 -4.21 10.50 16.08
C ALA A 18 -4.85 11.91 16.02
N SER A 19 -4.23 12.90 15.36
CA SER A 19 -4.70 14.31 15.44
C SER A 19 -5.87 14.68 14.50
N THR A 20 -6.39 13.75 13.70
CA THR A 20 -7.33 14.07 12.62
C THR A 20 -8.81 13.80 12.88
N ASN A 21 -9.24 12.91 13.78
CA ASN A 21 -10.69 12.60 13.89
C ASN A 21 -11.21 12.50 15.33
N GLY A 22 -12.25 13.29 15.63
CA GLY A 22 -12.98 13.23 16.91
C GLY A 22 -13.87 11.99 17.09
N ALA A 23 -14.02 11.16 16.05
CA ALA A 23 -14.73 9.88 16.07
C ALA A 23 -13.90 8.73 16.67
N LEU A 24 -12.56 8.78 16.55
CA LEU A 24 -11.63 7.78 17.10
C LEU A 24 -11.66 7.67 18.65
N ALA A 25 -12.27 8.64 19.34
CA ALA A 25 -12.37 8.66 20.80
C ALA A 25 -13.56 7.84 21.35
N GLU A 26 -14.61 7.60 20.56
CA GLU A 26 -15.74 6.73 20.94
C GLU A 26 -15.48 5.26 20.54
N GLU A 27 -14.74 5.03 19.46
CA GLU A 27 -14.44 3.70 18.90
C GLU A 27 -13.49 2.85 19.78
N LYS A 28 -12.64 3.52 20.58
CA LYS A 28 -11.77 2.89 21.58
C LYS A 28 -12.54 2.21 22.73
N ALA A 29 -13.87 2.36 22.77
CA ALA A 29 -14.69 1.96 23.90
C ALA A 29 -15.06 0.47 23.85
N TRP A 30 -15.70 -0.03 22.78
CA TRP A 30 -16.44 -1.29 22.93
C TRP A 30 -15.56 -2.55 22.86
N SER A 31 -14.71 -2.69 21.84
CA SER A 31 -13.94 -3.93 21.62
C SER A 31 -12.84 -4.09 22.67
N ASP A 32 -12.14 -3.01 23.01
CA ASP A 32 -11.15 -2.98 24.09
C ASP A 32 -11.79 -3.31 25.46
N GLU A 33 -12.98 -2.77 25.76
CA GLU A 33 -13.71 -3.08 27.00
C GLU A 33 -14.10 -4.56 27.05
N LEU A 34 -14.70 -5.09 25.97
CA LEU A 34 -15.20 -6.46 25.92
C LEU A 34 -14.05 -7.49 25.91
N ILE A 35 -12.98 -7.23 25.16
CA ILE A 35 -11.75 -8.04 25.20
C ILE A 35 -11.13 -7.97 26.61
N GLY A 36 -11.08 -6.78 27.22
CA GLY A 36 -10.59 -6.60 28.57
C GLY A 36 -11.36 -7.45 29.59
N GLU A 37 -12.69 -7.50 29.47
CA GLU A 37 -13.57 -8.35 30.28
C GLU A 37 -13.28 -9.84 30.07
N ALA A 38 -13.20 -10.28 28.81
CA ALA A 38 -12.89 -11.66 28.46
C ALA A 38 -11.53 -12.10 29.05
N LEU A 39 -10.50 -11.25 28.96
CA LEU A 39 -9.18 -11.51 29.53
C LEU A 39 -9.20 -11.65 31.05
N GLN A 40 -9.97 -10.82 31.75
CA GLN A 40 -10.09 -10.91 33.22
C GLN A 40 -10.65 -12.28 33.65
N ALA A 41 -11.56 -12.88 32.87
CA ALA A 41 -12.12 -14.20 33.14
C ALA A 41 -11.07 -15.34 33.07
N VAL A 42 -9.96 -15.12 32.37
CA VAL A 42 -8.80 -16.03 32.33
C VAL A 42 -7.61 -15.54 33.16
N LEU A 43 -7.83 -14.56 34.04
CA LEU A 43 -6.83 -13.97 34.94
C LEU A 43 -5.69 -13.26 34.21
N LEU A 44 -6.00 -12.70 33.04
CA LEU A 44 -5.11 -11.84 32.27
C LEU A 44 -5.67 -10.42 32.23
N THR A 45 -4.80 -9.48 31.90
CA THR A 45 -5.12 -8.10 31.54
C THR A 45 -4.54 -7.82 30.16
N GLN A 46 -5.01 -6.78 29.49
CA GLN A 46 -4.41 -6.33 28.22
C GLN A 46 -2.89 -6.13 28.33
N SER A 47 -2.41 -5.64 29.48
CA SER A 47 -0.97 -5.43 29.74
C SER A 47 -0.14 -6.71 29.86
N ASP A 48 -0.78 -7.87 30.08
CA ASP A 48 -0.10 -9.17 30.10
C ASP A 48 0.17 -9.69 28.69
N LEU A 49 -0.57 -9.20 27.68
CA LEU A 49 -0.35 -9.54 26.28
C LEU A 49 0.77 -8.65 25.75
N SER A 50 2.00 -9.16 25.82
CA SER A 50 3.15 -8.49 25.24
C SER A 50 4.15 -9.53 24.73
N ILE A 51 4.52 -9.42 23.46
CA ILE A 51 5.53 -10.28 22.83
C ILE A 51 6.88 -9.58 22.99
N ARG A 52 7.63 -10.01 24.00
CA ARG A 52 9.01 -9.55 24.20
C ARG A 52 9.87 -9.96 23.01
N ARG A 53 10.90 -9.19 22.70
CA ARG A 53 11.75 -9.42 21.50
C ARG A 53 13.24 -9.49 21.83
N ASP A 54 13.58 -9.46 23.12
CA ASP A 54 14.95 -9.47 23.65
C ASP A 54 15.73 -10.76 23.34
N TYR A 55 15.07 -11.77 22.78
CA TYR A 55 15.66 -13.05 22.37
C TYR A 55 16.04 -13.13 20.88
N VAL A 56 15.69 -12.14 20.05
CA VAL A 56 16.12 -12.08 18.64
C VAL A 56 17.00 -10.85 18.41
N PRO A 57 18.17 -10.98 17.76
CA PRO A 57 18.97 -9.83 17.37
C PRO A 57 18.19 -8.84 16.49
N VAL A 58 18.36 -7.55 16.76
CA VAL A 58 17.78 -6.49 15.93
C VAL A 58 18.64 -6.31 14.68
N ASP A 59 18.06 -6.55 13.51
CA ASP A 59 18.68 -6.24 12.22
C ASP A 59 18.41 -4.77 11.81
N PRO A 60 19.20 -4.20 10.88
CA PRO A 60 19.15 -2.78 10.53
C PRO A 60 17.82 -2.29 9.94
N PHE A 61 16.97 -3.20 9.46
CA PHE A 61 15.70 -2.88 8.82
C PHE A 61 14.48 -3.15 9.71
N ARG A 62 14.70 -3.38 11.02
CA ARG A 62 13.60 -3.55 11.98
C ARG A 62 12.78 -2.28 12.08
N LEU A 63 11.53 -2.36 11.64
CA LEU A 63 10.57 -1.28 11.79
C LEU A 63 10.14 -1.11 13.25
N GLU A 64 10.16 0.14 13.72
CA GLU A 64 9.77 0.50 15.08
C GLU A 64 8.25 0.34 15.30
N VAL A 65 7.43 0.50 14.25
CA VAL A 65 5.99 0.24 14.35
C VAL A 65 5.70 -1.24 14.65
N VAL A 66 6.27 -2.18 13.89
CA VAL A 66 6.09 -3.62 14.12
C VAL A 66 6.56 -3.99 15.52
N SER A 67 7.68 -3.37 15.91
CA SER A 67 8.26 -3.50 17.24
C SER A 67 7.29 -3.09 18.36
N HIS A 68 6.69 -1.91 18.21
CA HIS A 68 5.70 -1.36 19.12
C HIS A 68 4.46 -2.24 19.20
N LEU A 69 3.88 -2.64 18.06
CA LEU A 69 2.65 -3.44 18.01
C LEU A 69 2.81 -4.85 18.61
N LEU A 70 3.99 -5.46 18.50
CA LEU A 70 4.26 -6.72 19.21
C LEU A 70 4.35 -6.53 20.73
N GLU A 71 4.82 -5.37 21.19
CA GLU A 71 4.89 -5.03 22.61
C GLU A 71 3.57 -4.51 23.19
N GLN A 72 2.75 -3.85 22.38
CA GLN A 72 1.46 -3.25 22.69
C GLN A 72 0.40 -3.73 21.64
N PRO A 73 -0.06 -4.98 21.72
CA PRO A 73 -0.96 -5.57 20.72
C PRO A 73 -2.26 -4.80 20.47
N PHE A 74 -2.81 -4.16 21.50
CA PHE A 74 -4.08 -3.41 21.41
C PHE A 74 -3.97 -2.12 20.61
N ASP A 75 -2.76 -1.65 20.31
CA ASP A 75 -2.57 -0.51 19.42
C ASP A 75 -2.69 -0.90 17.92
N ALA A 76 -2.75 -2.20 17.59
CA ALA A 76 -2.70 -2.69 16.21
C ALA A 76 -3.92 -2.30 15.37
N GLY A 77 -5.14 -2.54 15.87
CA GLY A 77 -6.38 -2.15 15.20
C GLY A 77 -6.46 -0.63 14.95
N PRO A 78 -6.34 0.20 15.99
CA PRO A 78 -6.35 1.65 15.84
C PRO A 78 -5.23 2.17 14.91
N TYR A 79 -4.03 1.58 14.98
CA TYR A 79 -2.94 1.95 14.08
C TYR A 79 -3.28 1.63 12.62
N ALA A 80 -3.82 0.43 12.34
CA ALA A 80 -4.20 0.02 11.00
C ALA A 80 -5.23 0.97 10.39
N ARG A 81 -6.36 1.19 11.08
CA ARG A 81 -7.40 2.13 10.63
C ARG A 81 -6.86 3.53 10.42
N THR A 82 -6.07 4.05 11.35
CA THR A 82 -5.56 5.42 11.19
C THR A 82 -4.53 5.54 10.06
N LEU A 83 -3.77 4.47 9.77
CA LEU A 83 -2.89 4.45 8.60
C LEU A 83 -3.72 4.43 7.30
N SER A 84 -4.71 3.55 7.20
CA SER A 84 -5.61 3.44 6.03
C SER A 84 -6.36 4.74 5.79
N GLN A 85 -7.11 5.26 6.76
CA GLN A 85 -7.77 6.58 6.70
C GLN A 85 -6.80 7.72 6.39
N GLY A 86 -5.56 7.59 6.85
CA GLY A 86 -4.48 8.54 6.56
C GLY A 86 -4.03 8.51 5.10
N LEU A 87 -4.05 7.34 4.45
CA LEU A 87 -3.76 7.17 3.02
C LEU A 87 -4.97 7.57 2.18
N GLU A 88 -6.16 7.06 2.50
CA GLU A 88 -7.44 7.40 1.87
C GLU A 88 -7.70 8.91 1.89
N GLY A 89 -7.56 9.57 3.05
CA GLY A 89 -7.74 11.02 3.16
C GLY A 89 -6.71 11.83 2.36
N LYS A 90 -5.65 11.19 1.85
CA LYS A 90 -4.65 11.78 0.97
C LYS A 90 -4.72 11.24 -0.47
N ARG A 91 -5.67 10.36 -0.82
CA ARG A 91 -5.79 9.70 -2.13
C ARG A 91 -5.76 10.66 -3.32
N TRP A 92 -6.20 11.90 -3.10
CA TRP A 92 -6.20 12.99 -4.10
C TRP A 92 -4.83 13.67 -4.35
N SER A 93 -3.76 13.27 -3.66
CA SER A 93 -2.43 13.89 -3.78
C SER A 93 -1.33 12.83 -3.76
N VAL A 94 -0.57 12.77 -4.85
CA VAL A 94 0.56 11.83 -4.99
C VAL A 94 1.62 12.10 -3.93
N ALA A 95 1.96 13.37 -3.68
CA ALA A 95 2.91 13.71 -2.63
C ALA A 95 2.36 13.38 -1.23
N GLY A 96 1.06 13.57 -1.01
CA GLY A 96 0.35 13.24 0.22
C GLY A 96 0.42 11.75 0.52
N LEU A 97 0.05 10.91 -0.45
CA LEU A 97 0.14 9.45 -0.36
C LEU A 97 1.57 8.99 -0.03
N LEU A 98 2.57 9.50 -0.76
CA LEU A 98 3.98 9.18 -0.51
C LEU A 98 4.44 9.59 0.90
N ALA A 99 3.98 10.72 1.41
CA ALA A 99 4.28 11.14 2.78
C ALA A 99 3.60 10.25 3.83
N GLY A 100 2.37 9.82 3.58
CA GLY A 100 1.66 8.81 4.39
C GLY A 100 2.43 7.49 4.42
N ALA A 101 2.77 6.98 3.24
CA ALA A 101 3.53 5.74 3.02
C ALA A 101 4.94 5.74 3.67
N ALA A 102 5.60 6.89 3.73
CA ALA A 102 6.92 7.00 4.37
C ALA A 102 6.85 6.93 5.91
N THR A 103 5.69 7.22 6.51
CA THR A 103 5.54 7.34 7.97
C THR A 103 5.79 6.03 8.71
N PRO A 104 5.22 4.87 8.32
CA PRO A 104 5.49 3.57 8.94
C PRO A 104 6.96 3.13 8.85
N LEU A 105 7.69 3.67 7.86
CA LEU A 105 9.12 3.40 7.64
C LEU A 105 10.04 4.25 8.53
N GLY A 106 9.47 5.10 9.39
CA GLY A 106 10.22 5.98 10.29
C GLY A 106 10.70 7.28 9.66
N SER A 107 10.27 7.59 8.43
CA SER A 107 10.65 8.78 7.68
C SER A 107 9.59 9.86 7.81
N ALA A 108 9.82 10.85 8.69
CA ALA A 108 8.99 12.05 8.80
C ALA A 108 9.54 13.15 7.88
N ILE A 109 9.16 13.09 6.61
CA ILE A 109 9.66 14.01 5.59
C ILE A 109 8.54 14.95 5.18
N ALA A 110 8.77 16.26 5.35
CA ALA A 110 7.96 17.29 4.71
C ALA A 110 8.75 17.82 3.51
N VAL A 111 8.22 17.63 2.31
CA VAL A 111 8.69 18.35 1.13
C VAL A 111 7.73 19.50 0.88
N SER A 112 8.24 20.72 0.83
CA SER A 112 7.46 21.83 0.25
C SER A 112 7.71 21.81 -1.26
N PRO A 113 6.67 21.64 -2.10
CA PRO A 113 6.84 21.88 -3.51
C PRO A 113 7.20 23.37 -3.69
N ARG A 114 8.39 23.61 -4.24
CA ARG A 114 8.79 24.91 -4.76
C ARG A 114 9.08 24.74 -6.24
N ALA A 115 8.13 24.19 -6.99
CA ALA A 115 8.16 24.33 -8.43
C ALA A 115 7.58 25.70 -8.78
N GLY A 116 8.30 26.50 -9.55
CA GLY A 116 7.78 27.75 -10.12
C GLY A 116 7.39 27.53 -11.59
N PRO A 117 6.41 28.26 -12.14
CA PRO A 117 5.97 28.11 -13.53
C PRO A 117 6.96 28.70 -14.56
N ASP A 118 8.23 28.87 -14.19
CA ASP A 118 9.26 29.45 -15.06
C ASP A 118 9.99 28.33 -15.81
N LEU A 119 9.58 28.10 -17.05
CA LEU A 119 10.09 27.04 -17.91
C LEU A 119 11.60 27.15 -18.17
N GLU A 120 12.13 28.36 -18.40
CA GLU A 120 13.57 28.55 -18.63
C GLU A 120 14.36 28.17 -17.37
N ALA A 121 13.89 28.62 -16.21
CA ALA A 121 14.51 28.26 -14.95
C ALA A 121 14.46 26.74 -14.68
N GLY A 122 13.34 26.08 -15.02
CA GLY A 122 13.18 24.62 -14.95
C GLY A 122 14.19 23.89 -15.83
N LEU A 123 14.25 24.23 -17.12
CA LEU A 123 15.18 23.62 -18.08
C LEU A 123 16.64 23.79 -17.62
N ARG A 124 17.02 24.98 -17.15
CA ARG A 124 18.38 25.22 -16.63
C ARG A 124 18.70 24.34 -15.42
N LYS A 125 17.75 24.17 -14.48
CA LYS A 125 17.92 23.26 -13.33
C LYS A 125 18.07 21.81 -13.76
N LEU A 126 17.30 21.36 -14.75
CA LEU A 126 17.39 20.01 -15.30
C LEU A 126 18.77 19.74 -15.91
N LEU A 127 19.27 20.69 -16.70
CA LEU A 127 20.60 20.62 -17.31
C LEU A 127 21.71 20.62 -16.25
N ASP A 128 21.62 21.51 -15.26
CA ASP A 128 22.56 21.54 -14.13
C ASP A 128 22.57 20.20 -13.36
N ALA A 129 21.39 19.61 -13.15
CA ALA A 129 21.25 18.32 -12.47
C ALA A 129 21.89 17.17 -13.29
N SER A 130 21.79 17.22 -14.61
CA SER A 130 22.42 16.23 -15.50
C SER A 130 23.95 16.31 -15.56
N GLY A 131 24.53 17.44 -15.14
CA GLY A 131 25.96 17.71 -15.29
C GLY A 131 26.43 17.90 -16.75
N SER A 132 25.50 17.97 -17.71
CA SER A 132 25.81 18.14 -19.13
C SER A 132 25.86 19.61 -19.52
N GLU A 133 26.88 20.00 -20.29
CA GLU A 133 26.94 21.31 -20.93
C GLU A 133 26.10 21.30 -22.22
N VAL A 134 24.92 21.91 -22.17
CA VAL A 134 24.05 22.10 -23.34
C VAL A 134 24.15 23.56 -23.82
N PRO A 135 24.30 23.82 -25.14
CA PRO A 135 24.40 25.17 -25.67
C PRO A 135 23.14 26.00 -25.38
N ASP A 136 23.29 27.29 -25.08
CA ASP A 136 22.14 28.19 -24.89
C ASP A 136 21.21 28.21 -26.12
N GLU A 137 21.72 27.96 -27.33
CA GLU A 137 20.90 27.89 -28.54
C GLU A 137 19.85 26.75 -28.50
N MET A 138 20.14 25.65 -27.80
CA MET A 138 19.18 24.54 -27.62
C MET A 138 18.06 24.94 -26.65
N ILE A 139 18.40 25.67 -25.58
CA ILE A 139 17.41 26.19 -24.64
C ILE A 139 16.51 27.21 -25.35
N GLU A 140 17.09 28.11 -26.14
CA GLU A 140 16.31 29.07 -26.95
C GLU A 140 15.38 28.37 -27.95
N MET A 141 15.82 27.25 -28.54
CA MET A 141 14.99 26.42 -29.42
C MET A 141 13.79 25.83 -28.68
N TRP A 142 14.02 25.16 -27.55
CA TRP A 142 12.94 24.59 -26.73
C TRP A 142 11.95 25.66 -26.25
N LEU A 143 12.45 26.82 -25.78
CA LEU A 143 11.58 27.93 -25.39
C LEU A 143 10.76 28.48 -26.56
N SER A 144 11.30 28.46 -27.77
CA SER A 144 10.57 28.87 -28.97
C SER A 144 9.47 27.88 -29.35
N GLU A 145 9.71 26.58 -29.19
CA GLU A 145 8.70 25.52 -29.44
C GLU A 145 7.58 25.57 -28.40
N ALA A 146 7.94 25.73 -27.11
CA ALA A 146 6.97 25.84 -26.03
C ALA A 146 6.11 27.11 -26.10
N ALA A 147 6.55 28.15 -26.83
CA ALA A 147 5.80 29.39 -26.99
C ALA A 147 4.51 29.23 -27.81
N ASP A 148 4.40 28.13 -28.57
CA ASP A 148 3.20 27.79 -29.34
C ASP A 148 2.21 26.91 -28.53
N LEU A 149 2.59 26.45 -27.33
CA LEU A 149 1.72 25.67 -26.45
C LEU A 149 0.75 26.57 -25.66
N PRO A 150 -0.40 26.03 -25.23
CA PRO A 150 -1.26 26.69 -24.25
C PRO A 150 -0.53 26.95 -22.92
N ASP A 151 -0.80 28.11 -22.30
CA ASP A 151 -0.16 28.55 -21.05
C ASP A 151 -0.25 27.50 -19.93
N GLU A 152 -1.36 26.77 -19.84
CA GLU A 152 -1.60 25.73 -18.85
C GLU A 152 -0.60 24.57 -19.01
N LEU A 153 -0.39 24.13 -20.26
CA LEU A 153 0.55 23.06 -20.59
C LEU A 153 2.00 23.53 -20.42
N THR A 154 2.32 24.77 -20.79
CA THR A 154 3.63 25.38 -20.49
C THR A 154 3.90 25.44 -18.99
N GLY A 155 2.89 25.82 -18.19
CA GLY A 155 2.97 25.88 -16.73
C GLY A 155 3.19 24.49 -16.12
N ALA A 156 2.41 23.50 -16.56
CA ALA A 156 2.56 22.10 -16.15
C ALA A 156 3.97 21.57 -16.48
N LEU A 157 4.45 21.74 -17.71
CA LEU A 157 5.80 21.34 -18.12
C LEU A 157 6.88 21.99 -17.25
N ALA A 158 6.77 23.30 -16.98
CA ALA A 158 7.74 24.00 -16.13
C ALA A 158 7.83 23.38 -14.74
N VAL A 159 6.68 23.08 -14.14
CA VAL A 159 6.57 22.47 -12.82
C VAL A 159 7.15 21.05 -12.81
N LEU A 160 6.79 20.22 -13.78
CA LEU A 160 7.28 18.83 -13.89
C LEU A 160 8.79 18.78 -14.13
N ILE A 161 9.33 19.64 -14.99
CA ILE A 161 10.77 19.69 -15.27
C ILE A 161 11.57 20.06 -14.02
N GLU A 162 11.10 21.05 -13.26
CA GLU A 162 11.73 21.40 -11.99
C GLU A 162 11.63 20.26 -10.96
N GLY A 163 10.49 19.58 -10.89
CA GLY A 163 10.26 18.39 -10.07
C GLY A 163 11.22 17.25 -10.40
N ALA A 164 11.36 16.91 -11.68
CA ALA A 164 12.27 15.89 -12.18
C ALA A 164 13.74 16.21 -11.85
N ALA A 165 14.15 17.48 -12.00
CA ALA A 165 15.49 17.92 -11.61
C ALA A 165 15.75 17.75 -10.10
N ALA A 166 14.77 18.12 -9.26
CA ALA A 166 14.85 17.96 -7.81
C ALA A 166 14.87 16.47 -7.40
N ALA A 167 14.03 15.65 -8.01
CA ALA A 167 14.00 14.21 -7.81
C ALA A 167 15.34 13.57 -8.18
N HIS A 168 15.94 13.95 -9.31
CA HIS A 168 17.26 13.46 -9.74
C HIS A 168 18.37 13.80 -8.74
N HIS A 169 18.34 15.03 -8.20
CA HIS A 169 19.28 15.47 -7.17
C HIS A 169 19.19 14.61 -5.90
N HIS A 170 17.98 14.37 -5.41
CA HIS A 170 17.74 13.55 -4.22
C HIS A 170 18.11 12.08 -4.46
N LEU A 171 17.77 11.54 -5.63
CA LEU A 171 18.10 10.17 -6.01
C LEU A 171 19.61 9.93 -6.07
N THR A 172 20.36 10.87 -6.65
CA THR A 172 21.83 10.82 -6.66
C THR A 172 22.40 10.78 -5.24
N ARG A 173 21.80 11.54 -4.30
CA ARG A 173 22.19 11.54 -2.89
C ARG A 173 21.81 10.25 -2.16
N ALA A 174 20.69 9.63 -2.52
CA ALA A 174 20.23 8.36 -1.97
C ALA A 174 21.28 7.26 -2.16
N PHE A 175 21.88 7.20 -3.35
CA PHE A 175 22.85 6.17 -3.72
C PHE A 175 24.33 6.57 -3.60
N ARG A 176 24.65 7.81 -3.18
CA ARG A 176 26.02 8.36 -3.16
C ARG A 176 27.10 7.56 -2.42
N ARG A 177 26.69 6.63 -1.56
CA ARG A 177 27.60 5.78 -0.75
C ARG A 177 27.93 4.44 -1.42
N LEU A 178 27.34 4.18 -2.58
CA LEU A 178 27.57 3.02 -3.42
C LEU A 178 28.35 3.44 -4.67
N ALA A 179 29.33 2.65 -5.07
CA ALA A 179 29.88 2.74 -6.42
C ALA A 179 28.84 2.24 -7.45
N ASP A 180 28.97 2.63 -8.71
CA ASP A 180 28.03 2.25 -9.77
C ASP A 180 27.92 0.71 -9.90
N GLU A 181 29.04 -0.01 -9.81
CA GLU A 181 29.04 -1.47 -9.84
C GLU A 181 28.38 -2.09 -8.59
N GLU A 182 28.50 -1.45 -7.42
CA GLU A 182 27.82 -1.90 -6.20
C GLU A 182 26.31 -1.65 -6.28
N LYS A 183 25.87 -0.54 -6.89
CA LYS A 183 24.45 -0.25 -7.13
C LYS A 183 23.84 -1.29 -8.07
N GLU A 184 24.55 -1.63 -9.14
CA GLU A 184 24.11 -2.65 -10.09
C GLU A 184 24.04 -4.04 -9.45
N GLU A 185 25.05 -4.44 -8.67
CA GLU A 185 25.03 -5.72 -7.93
C GLU A 185 23.87 -5.77 -6.94
N LEU A 186 23.63 -4.68 -6.21
CA LEU A 186 22.53 -4.56 -5.26
C LEU A 186 21.17 -4.74 -5.95
N LEU A 187 20.91 -4.00 -7.04
CA LEU A 187 19.65 -4.06 -7.78
C LEU A 187 19.40 -5.44 -8.40
N ARG A 188 20.40 -6.02 -9.05
CA ARG A 188 20.31 -7.38 -9.61
C ARG A 188 20.12 -8.41 -8.49
N GLY A 189 20.88 -8.30 -7.40
CA GLY A 189 20.81 -9.22 -6.27
C GLY A 189 19.44 -9.19 -5.57
N ALA A 190 18.90 -8.00 -5.34
CA ALA A 190 17.59 -7.83 -4.73
C ALA A 190 16.46 -8.36 -5.63
N CYS A 191 16.55 -8.13 -6.94
CA CYS A 191 15.62 -8.67 -7.93
C CYS A 191 15.61 -10.21 -7.91
N ARG A 192 16.80 -10.84 -7.91
CA ARG A 192 16.90 -12.31 -7.84
C ARG A 192 16.30 -12.91 -6.58
N LEU A 193 16.38 -12.22 -5.44
CA LEU A 193 15.77 -12.66 -4.18
C LEU A 193 14.24 -12.54 -4.16
N THR A 194 13.66 -11.77 -5.08
CA THR A 194 12.23 -11.40 -5.07
C THR A 194 11.44 -11.96 -6.25
N ILE A 195 12.11 -12.38 -7.35
CA ILE A 195 11.48 -13.01 -8.54
C ILE A 195 11.96 -14.47 -8.77
N GLU A 196 13.24 -14.79 -8.59
CA GLU A 196 13.82 -16.05 -9.08
C GLU A 196 13.74 -17.21 -8.05
N GLU A 197 12.99 -18.27 -8.37
CA GLU A 197 13.05 -19.56 -7.67
C GLU A 197 14.12 -20.47 -8.30
N GLU A 198 15.42 -20.26 -8.07
CA GLU A 198 16.42 -21.29 -8.46
C GLU A 198 17.81 -21.17 -7.80
N GLU A 199 17.86 -21.06 -6.47
CA GLU A 199 19.11 -21.29 -5.72
C GLU A 199 18.90 -22.29 -4.57
N SER A 200 19.96 -23.01 -4.19
CA SER A 200 19.96 -23.71 -2.91
C SER A 200 19.76 -22.68 -1.78
N GLU A 201 19.02 -23.02 -0.73
CA GLU A 201 18.75 -22.15 0.44
C GLU A 201 20.02 -21.45 0.97
N ALA A 202 21.16 -22.15 0.99
CA ALA A 202 22.43 -21.58 1.43
C ALA A 202 22.97 -20.46 0.53
N ALA A 203 22.75 -20.53 -0.79
CA ALA A 203 23.20 -19.52 -1.74
C ALA A 203 22.31 -18.27 -1.67
N ALA A 204 20.98 -18.47 -1.61
CA ALA A 204 20.02 -17.38 -1.40
C ALA A 204 20.32 -16.63 -0.09
N HIS A 205 20.64 -17.36 0.99
CA HIS A 205 21.00 -16.77 2.27
C HIS A 205 22.27 -15.91 2.21
N GLU A 206 23.31 -16.34 1.47
CA GLU A 206 24.53 -15.55 1.30
C GLU A 206 24.33 -14.37 0.33
N LEU A 207 23.45 -14.49 -0.66
CA LEU A 207 23.05 -13.37 -1.51
C LEU A 207 22.29 -12.32 -0.69
N ALA A 208 21.32 -12.74 0.13
CA ALA A 208 20.56 -11.84 1.00
C ALA A 208 21.46 -11.03 1.95
N LYS A 209 22.45 -11.66 2.58
CA LYS A 209 23.43 -10.92 3.41
C LYS A 209 24.20 -9.84 2.65
N ARG A 210 24.59 -10.12 1.40
CA ARG A 210 25.30 -9.14 0.57
C ARG A 210 24.39 -7.98 0.17
N VAL A 211 23.17 -8.29 -0.27
CA VAL A 211 22.14 -7.31 -0.61
C VAL A 211 21.87 -6.40 0.58
N LEU A 212 21.66 -6.95 1.78
CA LEU A 212 21.40 -6.16 3.00
C LEU A 212 22.58 -5.24 3.35
N ALA A 213 23.82 -5.75 3.30
CA ALA A 213 25.00 -4.95 3.57
C ALA A 213 25.21 -3.79 2.57
N GLN A 214 24.72 -3.93 1.34
CA GLN A 214 24.71 -2.86 0.34
C GLN A 214 23.51 -1.91 0.55
N ALA A 215 22.32 -2.44 0.84
CA ALA A 215 21.11 -1.67 1.11
C ALA A 215 21.25 -0.75 2.34
N GLU A 216 22.00 -1.17 3.37
CA GLU A 216 22.33 -0.33 4.53
C GLU A 216 23.08 0.97 4.16
N LYS A 217 23.71 1.01 2.97
CA LYS A 217 24.41 2.20 2.48
C LYS A 217 23.45 3.20 1.82
N VAL A 218 22.25 2.79 1.43
CA VAL A 218 21.23 3.63 0.79
C VAL A 218 20.65 4.61 1.82
N ASP A 219 20.50 5.87 1.41
CA ASP A 219 19.87 6.92 2.22
C ASP A 219 18.37 6.99 1.86
N PHE A 220 17.56 6.14 2.52
CA PHE A 220 16.11 6.00 2.22
C PHE A 220 15.33 7.30 2.37
N ASP A 221 15.71 8.18 3.31
CA ASP A 221 15.09 9.50 3.43
C ASP A 221 15.28 10.35 2.17
N GLU A 222 16.47 10.29 1.55
CA GLU A 222 16.71 10.97 0.27
C GLU A 222 15.99 10.28 -0.89
N LEU A 223 15.86 8.95 -0.87
CA LEU A 223 15.07 8.21 -1.87
C LEU A 223 13.59 8.63 -1.83
N PHE A 224 12.98 8.69 -0.65
CA PHE A 224 11.59 9.10 -0.50
C PHE A 224 11.39 10.58 -0.82
N ARG A 225 12.37 11.45 -0.48
CA ARG A 225 12.37 12.86 -0.94
C ARG A 225 12.38 12.98 -2.45
N ALA A 226 13.06 12.09 -3.17
CA ALA A 226 13.04 12.09 -4.63
C ALA A 226 11.62 11.81 -5.15
N GLY A 227 10.96 10.79 -4.61
CA GLY A 227 9.56 10.47 -4.91
C GLY A 227 8.63 11.64 -4.62
N MET A 228 8.66 12.20 -3.40
CA MET A 228 7.82 13.33 -3.02
C MET A 228 8.10 14.61 -3.83
N ALA A 229 9.34 14.83 -4.29
CA ALA A 229 9.65 15.97 -5.15
C ALA A 229 8.97 15.85 -6.53
N LEU A 230 8.95 14.64 -7.11
CA LEU A 230 8.23 14.39 -8.36
C LEU A 230 6.71 14.38 -8.14
N GLY A 231 6.22 13.70 -7.10
CA GLY A 231 4.79 13.66 -6.77
C GLY A 231 4.22 15.04 -6.48
N GLY A 232 4.98 15.93 -5.81
CA GLY A 232 4.54 17.31 -5.58
C GLY A 232 4.54 18.16 -6.85
N ALA A 233 5.36 17.80 -7.85
CA ALA A 233 5.31 18.41 -9.17
C ALA A 233 4.13 17.88 -9.99
N VAL A 234 3.79 16.60 -9.88
CA VAL A 234 2.55 16.03 -10.43
C VAL A 234 1.34 16.77 -9.87
N ASP A 235 1.19 16.85 -8.55
CA ASP A 235 0.09 17.58 -7.89
C ASP A 235 0.00 19.04 -8.38
N GLY A 236 1.14 19.71 -8.56
CA GLY A 236 1.21 21.06 -9.10
C GLY A 236 0.80 21.15 -10.57
N ALA A 237 1.25 20.21 -11.41
CA ALA A 237 0.93 20.14 -12.82
C ALA A 237 -0.55 19.86 -13.06
N LEU A 238 -1.16 18.91 -12.34
CA LEU A 238 -2.60 18.65 -12.38
C LEU A 238 -3.41 19.91 -11.95
N GLY A 239 -2.84 20.71 -11.03
CA GLY A 239 -3.36 22.02 -10.66
C GLY A 239 -3.34 23.05 -11.79
N GLU A 240 -2.23 23.16 -12.53
CA GLU A 240 -2.10 24.05 -13.70
C GLU A 240 -3.01 23.61 -14.86
N LEU A 241 -3.12 22.30 -15.11
CA LEU A 241 -4.00 21.71 -16.13
C LEU A 241 -5.50 21.79 -15.76
N ALA A 242 -5.79 22.14 -14.50
CA ALA A 242 -7.14 22.20 -13.92
C ALA A 242 -7.91 20.88 -13.95
N VAL A 243 -7.17 19.76 -13.93
CA VAL A 243 -7.69 18.38 -13.80
C VAL A 243 -7.51 17.84 -12.38
N ALA A 244 -6.98 18.66 -11.46
CA ALA A 244 -6.69 18.26 -10.09
C ALA A 244 -7.89 17.55 -9.41
N PRO A 245 -7.66 16.35 -8.85
CA PRO A 245 -8.65 15.62 -8.05
C PRO A 245 -8.93 16.43 -6.77
N ARG A 246 -10.21 16.63 -6.38
CA ARG A 246 -10.54 17.46 -5.21
C ARG A 246 -11.50 16.76 -4.24
N PRO A 247 -11.22 16.81 -2.92
CA PRO A 247 -12.01 16.15 -1.87
C PRO A 247 -13.42 16.73 -1.63
N ASP A 248 -13.73 17.93 -2.15
CA ASP A 248 -14.96 18.66 -1.79
C ASP A 248 -16.23 18.17 -2.56
N ARG A 249 -16.17 17.03 -3.26
CA ARG A 249 -17.08 16.73 -4.40
C ARG A 249 -18.06 15.57 -4.24
N GLU A 250 -18.01 14.79 -3.16
CA GLU A 250 -19.00 13.72 -2.89
C GLU A 250 -20.46 14.24 -2.78
N ALA A 251 -20.69 15.57 -2.67
CA ALA A 251 -22.02 16.14 -2.46
C ALA A 251 -22.73 16.73 -3.69
N ASP A 252 -22.04 17.03 -4.79
CA ASP A 252 -22.67 17.68 -5.95
C ASP A 252 -22.00 17.13 -7.22
N GLY A 253 -22.65 16.19 -7.92
CA GLY A 253 -22.23 15.62 -9.22
C GLY A 253 -22.15 16.67 -10.35
N GLY A 254 -21.26 17.65 -10.18
CA GLY A 254 -21.09 18.83 -10.99
C GLY A 254 -19.84 18.71 -11.85
N THR A 255 -20.05 18.72 -13.16
CA THR A 255 -19.02 18.84 -14.18
C THR A 255 -18.01 19.93 -13.82
N ILE A 256 -16.71 19.62 -13.90
CA ILE A 256 -15.61 20.59 -13.76
C ILE A 256 -15.95 21.82 -14.62
N SER A 257 -15.81 23.03 -14.08
CA SER A 257 -15.95 24.24 -14.86
C SER A 257 -14.85 25.26 -14.50
N ARG A 258 -14.04 25.62 -15.50
CA ARG A 258 -12.82 26.44 -15.50
C ARG A 258 -13.19 27.88 -15.80
N SER A 259 -12.72 28.89 -15.07
CA SER A 259 -12.86 30.27 -15.57
C SER A 259 -11.71 30.58 -16.54
N ASP A 260 -11.98 30.73 -17.84
CA ASP A 260 -10.98 31.20 -18.81
C ASP A 260 -10.48 32.64 -18.47
N LYS A 261 -9.48 33.13 -19.21
CA LYS A 261 -8.96 34.53 -19.08
C LYS A 261 -10.03 35.62 -19.31
N SER A 262 -11.24 35.25 -19.74
CA SER A 262 -12.41 36.11 -19.94
C SER A 262 -13.47 35.98 -18.82
N GLY A 263 -13.29 35.07 -17.87
CA GLY A 263 -14.18 34.81 -16.74
C GLY A 263 -15.30 33.80 -17.03
N ARG A 264 -15.18 32.96 -18.06
CA ARG A 264 -16.20 32.00 -18.49
C ARG A 264 -15.87 30.58 -18.03
N SER A 265 -16.81 29.91 -17.34
CA SER A 265 -16.78 28.46 -17.04
C SER A 265 -16.63 27.64 -18.34
N GLU A 266 -15.59 26.82 -18.44
CA GLU A 266 -15.30 25.83 -19.50
C GLU A 266 -15.05 24.47 -18.83
N SER A 267 -15.67 23.39 -19.27
CA SER A 267 -15.44 22.07 -18.66
C SER A 267 -14.10 21.44 -19.03
N GLN A 268 -13.69 20.38 -18.33
CA GLN A 268 -12.51 19.58 -18.71
C GLN A 268 -12.65 19.05 -20.13
N ALA A 269 -13.77 18.41 -20.44
CA ALA A 269 -14.08 17.95 -21.79
C ALA A 269 -14.07 19.09 -22.84
N GLU A 270 -14.61 20.27 -22.52
CA GLU A 270 -14.58 21.42 -23.44
C GLU A 270 -13.15 21.93 -23.69
N TRP A 271 -12.29 21.90 -22.66
CA TRP A 271 -10.89 22.28 -22.77
C TRP A 271 -10.05 21.24 -23.54
N LEU A 272 -10.21 19.94 -23.24
CA LEU A 272 -9.56 18.85 -23.97
C LEU A 272 -9.96 18.90 -25.45
N GLN A 273 -11.24 19.12 -25.74
CA GLN A 273 -11.73 19.30 -27.10
C GLN A 273 -11.09 20.53 -27.78
N ARG A 274 -10.96 21.66 -27.08
CA ARG A 274 -10.30 22.84 -27.63
C ARG A 274 -8.82 22.58 -27.89
N LEU A 275 -8.13 21.91 -26.97
CA LEU A 275 -6.73 21.52 -27.14
C LEU A 275 -6.58 20.61 -28.36
N ALA A 276 -7.41 19.58 -28.48
CA ALA A 276 -7.42 18.70 -29.65
C ALA A 276 -7.64 19.47 -30.97
N GLU A 277 -8.50 20.49 -30.97
CA GLU A 277 -8.70 21.38 -32.12
C GLU A 277 -7.48 22.29 -32.41
N GLU A 278 -6.75 22.71 -31.37
CA GLU A 278 -5.56 23.57 -31.46
C GLU A 278 -4.29 22.80 -31.85
N THR A 279 -4.11 21.57 -31.36
CA THR A 279 -2.92 20.72 -31.56
C THR A 279 -3.06 19.75 -32.74
N GLY A 280 -4.29 19.28 -33.02
CA GLY A 280 -4.62 18.30 -34.05
C GLY A 280 -4.27 16.85 -33.67
N GLU A 281 -4.50 15.90 -34.59
CA GLU A 281 -4.20 14.45 -34.44
C GLU A 281 -2.71 14.13 -34.74
N GLN A 282 -1.78 14.97 -34.31
CA GLN A 282 -0.36 14.73 -34.49
C GLN A 282 0.16 13.83 -33.37
N GLU A 283 0.99 12.85 -33.69
CA GLU A 283 1.57 11.89 -32.72
C GLU A 283 2.34 12.56 -31.58
N TYR A 284 2.94 13.73 -31.84
CA TYR A 284 3.57 14.55 -30.79
C TYR A 284 3.33 16.02 -31.05
N VAL A 285 2.86 16.73 -30.03
CA VAL A 285 2.78 18.20 -29.99
C VAL A 285 4.15 18.79 -29.63
N LEU A 286 4.92 18.06 -28.81
CA LEU A 286 6.26 18.47 -28.38
C LEU A 286 7.13 17.24 -28.10
N LEU A 287 8.40 17.30 -28.49
CA LEU A 287 9.40 16.25 -28.19
C LEU A 287 10.79 16.86 -28.00
N TRP A 288 11.34 16.74 -26.80
CA TRP A 288 12.66 17.24 -26.43
C TRP A 288 13.58 16.12 -25.93
N ASP A 289 14.70 15.95 -26.62
CA ASP A 289 15.79 15.08 -26.17
C ASP A 289 16.64 15.80 -25.12
N THR A 290 16.42 15.51 -23.83
CA THR A 290 17.25 16.05 -22.75
C THR A 290 18.31 15.05 -22.30
N PRO A 291 19.40 15.50 -21.65
CA PRO A 291 20.41 14.59 -21.12
C PRO A 291 19.90 13.61 -20.03
N LEU A 292 18.74 13.88 -19.41
CA LEU A 292 18.13 13.01 -18.40
C LEU A 292 17.02 12.11 -18.97
N GLY A 293 16.68 12.25 -20.25
CA GLY A 293 15.63 11.49 -20.94
C GLY A 293 14.72 12.38 -21.78
N GLU A 294 13.84 11.74 -22.54
CA GLU A 294 12.89 12.43 -23.43
C GLU A 294 11.79 13.13 -22.62
N ILE A 295 11.48 14.37 -22.98
CA ILE A 295 10.28 15.08 -22.52
C ILE A 295 9.36 15.22 -23.71
N ARG A 296 8.11 14.76 -23.59
CA ARG A 296 7.16 14.78 -24.70
C ARG A 296 5.74 15.08 -24.27
N VAL A 297 4.99 15.66 -25.21
CA VAL A 297 3.54 15.86 -25.11
C VAL A 297 2.88 15.18 -26.30
N GLY A 298 2.00 14.21 -26.00
CA GLY A 298 1.18 13.45 -26.93
C GLY A 298 0.10 14.28 -27.61
N GLY A 299 -0.51 13.71 -28.65
CA GLY A 299 -1.69 14.25 -29.29
C GLY A 299 -2.95 14.07 -28.45
N ALA A 300 -4.11 14.36 -29.04
CA ALA A 300 -5.42 14.01 -28.47
C ALA A 300 -6.11 12.92 -29.32
N GLY A 301 -5.31 12.10 -29.99
CA GLY A 301 -5.77 11.05 -30.89
C GLY A 301 -4.98 9.77 -30.64
N PRO A 302 -5.44 8.64 -31.19
CA PRO A 302 -4.90 7.33 -30.83
C PRO A 302 -3.44 7.17 -31.26
N ASP A 303 -2.56 7.18 -30.26
CA ASP A 303 -1.12 7.18 -30.31
C ASP A 303 -0.52 5.86 -29.81
N ARG A 304 0.79 5.73 -30.00
CA ARG A 304 1.55 4.52 -29.64
C ARG A 304 2.87 4.89 -29.01
N TYR A 305 3.02 4.55 -27.73
CA TYR A 305 4.25 4.80 -26.99
C TYR A 305 5.05 3.52 -26.85
N ALA A 306 6.26 3.51 -27.40
CA ALA A 306 7.12 2.33 -27.44
C ALA A 306 8.31 2.39 -26.45
N SER A 307 8.47 3.50 -25.74
CA SER A 307 9.56 3.74 -24.79
C SER A 307 9.08 4.59 -23.62
N PRO A 308 9.68 4.48 -22.43
CA PRO A 308 9.45 5.45 -21.37
C PRO A 308 10.07 6.82 -21.70
N GLY A 309 9.40 7.89 -21.27
CA GLY A 309 9.96 9.24 -21.25
C GLY A 309 10.36 9.65 -19.83
N LEU A 310 11.26 10.63 -19.70
CA LEU A 310 11.47 11.31 -18.43
C LEU A 310 10.16 11.96 -17.95
N ILE A 311 9.46 12.63 -18.87
CA ILE A 311 8.12 13.20 -18.70
C ILE A 311 7.34 12.95 -19.99
N THR A 312 6.19 12.29 -19.89
CA THR A 312 5.19 12.17 -20.94
C THR A 312 3.89 12.76 -20.41
N ILE A 313 3.29 13.69 -21.15
CA ILE A 313 1.91 14.14 -20.94
C ILE A 313 1.14 13.72 -22.18
N ASP A 314 0.20 12.80 -22.05
CA ASP A 314 -0.79 12.56 -23.09
C ASP A 314 -1.95 13.55 -22.96
N LEU A 315 -2.48 14.02 -24.08
CA LEU A 315 -3.68 14.86 -24.07
C LEU A 315 -4.95 14.04 -24.34
N GLY A 316 -4.79 12.78 -24.73
CA GLY A 316 -5.79 11.73 -24.67
C GLY A 316 -6.02 10.98 -25.99
N GLY A 317 -7.00 10.08 -25.97
CA GLY A 317 -7.27 9.16 -27.08
C GLY A 317 -7.11 7.72 -26.62
N ASP A 318 -7.65 6.76 -27.38
CA ASP A 318 -7.52 5.34 -27.01
C ASP A 318 -6.12 4.83 -27.44
N ASP A 319 -5.13 4.97 -26.56
CA ASP A 319 -3.71 4.80 -26.83
C ASP A 319 -3.18 3.41 -26.46
N TYR A 320 -2.01 3.11 -27.01
CA TYR A 320 -1.31 1.86 -26.74
C TYR A 320 0.09 2.14 -26.20
N TYR A 321 0.27 1.86 -24.91
CA TYR A 321 1.55 1.96 -24.23
C TYR A 321 2.24 0.60 -24.20
N ILE A 322 3.18 0.38 -25.12
CA ILE A 322 3.89 -0.90 -25.29
C ILE A 322 5.38 -0.72 -25.02
N CYS A 323 5.81 -0.91 -23.78
CA CYS A 323 7.23 -0.98 -23.43
C CYS A 323 7.66 -2.43 -23.31
N ASP A 324 8.19 -2.98 -24.41
CA ASP A 324 8.76 -4.34 -24.46
C ASP A 324 10.08 -4.44 -23.64
N ASP A 325 10.79 -3.33 -23.52
CA ASP A 325 12.03 -3.20 -22.75
C ASP A 325 11.67 -2.56 -21.41
N GLY A 326 11.89 -3.26 -20.29
CA GLY A 326 11.56 -2.75 -18.96
C GLY A 326 12.17 -1.35 -18.76
N ALA A 327 11.31 -0.36 -18.65
CA ALA A 327 11.61 1.06 -18.83
C ALA A 327 12.79 1.58 -17.99
N LEU A 328 13.02 0.97 -16.82
CA LEU A 328 14.07 1.35 -15.86
C LEU A 328 15.28 0.41 -15.83
N VAL A 329 15.30 -0.65 -16.65
CA VAL A 329 16.30 -1.73 -16.57
C VAL A 329 17.68 -1.30 -17.12
N ASP A 330 17.73 -0.34 -18.03
CA ASP A 330 18.97 0.06 -18.71
C ASP A 330 19.77 1.17 -17.99
N GLY A 331 19.34 1.61 -16.80
CA GLY A 331 20.08 2.56 -15.96
C GLY A 331 20.26 3.98 -16.53
N ASN A 332 19.75 4.25 -17.74
CA ASN A 332 19.86 5.54 -18.42
C ASN A 332 18.77 6.54 -18.02
N ALA A 333 17.60 6.08 -17.56
CA ALA A 333 16.50 6.94 -17.14
C ALA A 333 16.03 6.52 -15.74
N PRO A 334 16.65 7.00 -14.65
CA PRO A 334 16.29 6.59 -13.30
C PRO A 334 14.99 7.25 -12.79
N ILE A 335 14.33 8.04 -13.65
CA ILE A 335 13.06 8.72 -13.40
C ILE A 335 12.21 8.57 -14.67
N SER A 336 10.96 8.16 -14.51
CA SER A 336 9.97 8.09 -15.58
C SER A 336 8.62 8.57 -15.05
N LEU A 337 7.97 9.46 -15.80
CA LEU A 337 6.63 9.97 -15.49
C LEU A 337 5.76 9.91 -16.75
N LEU A 338 4.59 9.30 -16.62
CA LEU A 338 3.49 9.37 -17.57
C LEU A 338 2.29 10.02 -16.87
N ILE A 339 1.69 11.02 -17.52
CA ILE A 339 0.40 11.59 -17.16
C ILE A 339 -0.50 11.43 -18.39
N ASP A 340 -1.50 10.57 -18.31
CA ASP A 340 -2.61 10.53 -19.27
C ASP A 340 -3.75 11.43 -18.77
N LEU A 341 -4.53 12.01 -19.67
CA LEU A 341 -5.60 12.94 -19.33
C LEU A 341 -7.00 12.41 -19.69
N SER A 342 -7.11 11.48 -20.64
CA SER A 342 -8.38 10.85 -21.01
C SER A 342 -8.17 9.78 -22.09
N GLY A 343 -8.89 8.67 -22.04
CA GLY A 343 -8.86 7.67 -23.12
C GLY A 343 -9.32 6.33 -22.60
N ASP A 344 -9.66 5.38 -23.47
CA ASP A 344 -9.76 3.97 -23.05
C ASP A 344 -8.47 3.26 -23.48
N ASP A 345 -7.48 3.24 -22.58
CA ASP A 345 -6.09 2.96 -22.85
C ASP A 345 -5.68 1.51 -22.62
N THR A 346 -4.73 1.06 -23.45
CA THR A 346 -4.11 -0.26 -23.28
C THR A 346 -2.64 -0.13 -22.94
N HIS A 347 -2.36 -0.32 -21.66
CA HIS A 347 -1.02 -0.43 -21.12
C HIS A 347 -0.54 -1.88 -21.15
N ARG A 348 0.40 -2.21 -22.06
CA ARG A 348 0.95 -3.55 -22.16
C ARG A 348 2.47 -3.54 -22.16
N SER A 349 3.05 -3.73 -20.99
CA SER A 349 4.49 -3.61 -20.80
C SER A 349 5.11 -4.81 -20.08
N GLY A 350 6.43 -4.99 -20.21
CA GLY A 350 7.19 -6.05 -19.55
C GLY A 350 7.43 -5.79 -18.07
N GLU A 351 8.57 -6.28 -17.57
CA GLU A 351 8.98 -6.06 -16.18
C GLU A 351 9.40 -4.60 -15.94
N PHE A 352 9.34 -4.11 -14.70
CA PHE A 352 9.83 -2.77 -14.32
C PHE A 352 9.16 -1.64 -15.13
N SER A 353 7.83 -1.69 -15.20
CA SER A 353 6.98 -0.84 -16.06
C SER A 353 5.77 -0.28 -15.30
N LEU A 354 4.90 0.47 -15.98
CA LEU A 354 3.61 0.96 -15.46
C LEU A 354 3.74 1.61 -14.07
N GLY A 355 4.51 2.70 -14.01
CA GLY A 355 4.74 3.42 -12.75
C GLY A 355 5.70 2.74 -11.77
N SER A 356 6.40 1.68 -12.16
CA SER A 356 7.34 0.98 -11.27
C SER A 356 8.62 1.77 -10.98
N GLY A 357 9.17 1.66 -9.77
CA GLY A 357 10.45 2.27 -9.36
C GLY A 357 11.56 1.24 -9.12
N TYR A 358 12.49 1.08 -10.07
CA TYR A 358 13.65 0.20 -9.98
C TYR A 358 14.95 1.01 -9.80
N GLY A 359 15.47 1.10 -8.57
CA GLY A 359 16.66 1.93 -8.29
C GLY A 359 16.47 3.42 -8.62
N GLY A 360 15.20 3.86 -8.67
CA GLY A 360 14.71 5.07 -9.31
C GLY A 360 13.26 5.38 -8.96
N ILE A 361 12.66 6.33 -9.68
CA ILE A 361 11.29 6.80 -9.46
C ILE A 361 10.45 6.55 -10.73
N GLY A 362 9.36 5.80 -10.60
CA GLY A 362 8.37 5.64 -11.67
C GLY A 362 7.02 6.16 -11.21
N MET A 363 6.31 6.86 -12.10
CA MET A 363 4.95 7.32 -11.87
C MET A 363 4.13 7.19 -13.15
N LEU A 364 2.94 6.60 -13.04
CA LEU A 364 1.88 6.61 -14.04
C LEU A 364 0.68 7.26 -13.38
N ILE A 365 0.15 8.32 -13.99
CA ILE A 365 -1.00 9.08 -13.52
C ILE A 365 -2.02 9.05 -14.64
N ASP A 366 -3.10 8.32 -14.46
CA ASP A 366 -4.27 8.35 -15.33
C ASP A 366 -5.38 9.17 -14.69
N ILE A 367 -6.22 9.80 -15.49
CA ILE A 367 -7.22 10.75 -15.01
C ILE A 367 -8.64 10.28 -15.28
N GLU A 368 -8.91 9.71 -16.46
CA GLU A 368 -10.24 9.33 -16.94
C GLU A 368 -10.12 8.25 -18.01
N GLY A 369 -10.74 7.09 -17.84
CA GLY A 369 -10.68 6.04 -18.86
C GLY A 369 -11.17 4.68 -18.37
N ASP A 370 -11.63 3.80 -19.27
CA ASP A 370 -11.76 2.38 -18.92
C ASP A 370 -10.49 1.64 -19.40
N ASP A 371 -9.51 1.45 -18.50
CA ASP A 371 -8.14 1.11 -18.87
C ASP A 371 -7.75 -0.35 -18.58
N VAL A 372 -6.77 -0.82 -19.36
CA VAL A 372 -6.16 -2.13 -19.17
C VAL A 372 -4.68 -2.01 -18.87
N TYR A 373 -4.33 -2.27 -17.62
CA TYR A 373 -2.95 -2.31 -17.13
C TYR A 373 -2.44 -3.74 -17.11
N GLN A 374 -1.65 -4.12 -18.12
CA GLN A 374 -1.04 -5.44 -18.22
C GLN A 374 0.49 -5.38 -18.11
N GLY A 375 1.02 -5.92 -17.01
CA GLY A 375 2.46 -6.05 -16.75
C GLY A 375 2.87 -7.45 -16.27
N SER A 376 4.17 -7.72 -16.22
CA SER A 376 4.70 -8.97 -15.65
C SER A 376 5.17 -8.79 -14.21
N SER A 377 6.47 -8.57 -13.99
CA SER A 377 7.06 -8.41 -12.66
C SER A 377 7.44 -6.96 -12.36
N PHE A 378 7.29 -6.49 -11.12
CA PHE A 378 7.62 -5.10 -10.77
C PHE A 378 6.88 -4.09 -11.66
N THR A 379 5.57 -4.08 -11.60
CA THR A 379 4.69 -3.27 -12.45
C THR A 379 3.56 -2.65 -11.63
N GLN A 380 2.77 -1.75 -12.21
CA GLN A 380 1.58 -1.15 -11.59
C GLN A 380 1.92 -0.53 -10.22
N GLY A 381 2.80 0.47 -10.26
CA GLY A 381 3.22 1.21 -9.07
C GLY A 381 4.15 0.46 -8.11
N ALA A 382 4.71 -0.68 -8.52
CA ALA A 382 5.61 -1.45 -7.66
C ALA A 382 7.01 -0.82 -7.50
N ALA A 383 7.77 -1.22 -6.47
CA ALA A 383 9.11 -0.68 -6.24
C ALA A 383 10.15 -1.71 -5.77
N LEU A 384 11.36 -1.57 -6.30
CA LEU A 384 12.56 -2.24 -5.80
C LEU A 384 13.68 -1.21 -5.66
N LEU A 385 14.10 -0.91 -4.43
CA LEU A 385 15.09 0.15 -4.15
C LEU A 385 14.68 1.49 -4.79
N GLY A 386 13.38 1.79 -4.77
CA GLY A 386 12.79 2.88 -5.54
C GLY A 386 11.50 3.40 -4.95
N VAL A 387 10.85 4.27 -5.72
CA VAL A 387 9.48 4.71 -5.49
C VAL A 387 8.69 4.44 -6.76
N GLY A 388 7.61 3.67 -6.64
CA GLY A 388 6.67 3.41 -7.72
C GLY A 388 5.29 3.93 -7.36
N VAL A 389 4.60 4.53 -8.33
CA VAL A 389 3.22 5.02 -8.20
C VAL A 389 2.47 4.70 -9.48
N LEU A 390 1.33 4.04 -9.35
CA LEU A 390 0.24 4.10 -10.31
C LEU A 390 -0.91 4.81 -9.59
N TRP A 391 -1.44 5.86 -10.21
CA TRP A 391 -2.59 6.61 -9.71
C TRP A 391 -3.59 6.68 -10.85
N ASP A 392 -4.74 6.07 -10.65
CA ASP A 392 -5.90 6.12 -11.55
C ASP A 392 -6.98 7.00 -10.91
N GLY A 393 -7.75 7.69 -11.75
CA GLY A 393 -8.68 8.72 -11.36
C GLY A 393 -10.16 8.34 -11.46
N GLN A 394 -10.55 7.61 -12.50
CA GLN A 394 -11.94 7.33 -12.89
C GLN A 394 -11.92 6.24 -13.96
N GLY A 395 -12.67 5.15 -13.77
CA GLY A 395 -12.75 4.11 -14.79
C GLY A 395 -13.51 2.87 -14.35
N GLU A 396 -13.63 1.87 -15.21
CA GLU A 396 -13.78 0.47 -14.80
C GLU A 396 -12.54 -0.31 -15.27
N ASP A 397 -11.60 -0.56 -14.36
CA ASP A 397 -10.22 -0.87 -14.73
C ASP A 397 -9.81 -2.31 -14.55
N CYS A 398 -8.80 -2.72 -15.33
CA CYS A 398 -8.28 -4.07 -15.32
C CYS A 398 -6.77 -4.11 -15.08
N TYR A 399 -6.39 -4.45 -13.85
CA TYR A 399 -5.02 -4.58 -13.39
C TYR A 399 -4.55 -6.04 -13.45
N LEU A 400 -3.67 -6.35 -14.39
CA LEU A 400 -3.14 -7.69 -14.62
C LEU A 400 -1.62 -7.73 -14.43
N ALA A 401 -1.15 -8.35 -13.33
CA ALA A 401 0.26 -8.52 -13.02
C ALA A 401 0.63 -10.02 -12.85
N GLU A 402 1.92 -10.33 -12.89
CA GLU A 402 2.42 -11.64 -12.45
C GLU A 402 2.94 -11.57 -11.00
N THR A 403 4.08 -10.92 -10.77
CA THR A 403 4.71 -10.89 -9.44
C THR A 403 5.17 -9.49 -9.06
N GLN A 404 5.21 -9.15 -7.76
CA GLN A 404 5.67 -7.81 -7.36
C GLN A 404 4.92 -6.71 -8.12
N GLY A 405 3.61 -6.84 -8.32
CA GLY A 405 2.77 -5.84 -8.98
C GLY A 405 1.81 -5.17 -8.01
N GLN A 406 1.07 -4.17 -8.49
CA GLN A 406 -0.08 -3.59 -7.77
C GLN A 406 0.34 -3.02 -6.42
N GLY A 407 1.19 -2.00 -6.46
CA GLY A 407 1.70 -1.31 -5.28
C GLY A 407 2.64 -2.14 -4.40
N ALA A 408 3.20 -3.25 -4.88
CA ALA A 408 4.16 -4.05 -4.13
C ALA A 408 5.53 -3.36 -3.98
N ALA A 409 6.22 -3.54 -2.85
CA ALA A 409 7.54 -2.93 -2.66
C ALA A 409 8.54 -3.77 -1.85
N THR A 410 9.83 -3.62 -2.19
CA THR A 410 10.97 -4.09 -1.39
C THR A 410 12.08 -3.02 -1.41
N PHE A 411 12.58 -2.62 -0.23
CA PHE A 411 13.45 -1.46 -0.03
C PHE A 411 12.91 -0.16 -0.67
N GLY A 412 11.64 0.17 -0.49
CA GLY A 412 11.03 1.28 -1.22
C GLY A 412 9.59 1.58 -0.81
N ILE A 413 8.93 2.41 -1.62
CA ILE A 413 7.50 2.67 -1.52
C ILE A 413 6.87 2.30 -2.85
N GLY A 414 5.87 1.42 -2.83
CA GLY A 414 5.04 1.08 -3.98
C GLY A 414 3.59 1.44 -3.67
N LEU A 415 2.94 2.12 -4.61
CA LEU A 415 1.56 2.59 -4.46
C LEU A 415 0.79 2.30 -5.74
N LEU A 416 -0.37 1.67 -5.59
CA LEU A 416 -1.45 1.73 -6.56
C LEU A 416 -2.59 2.48 -5.89
N THR A 417 -3.10 3.51 -6.53
CA THR A 417 -4.30 4.21 -6.07
C THR A 417 -5.31 4.21 -7.20
N ASP A 418 -6.50 3.74 -6.89
CA ASP A 418 -7.70 3.88 -7.72
C ASP A 418 -8.72 4.68 -6.90
N LEU A 419 -9.63 5.40 -7.55
CA LEU A 419 -10.56 6.30 -6.90
C LEU A 419 -12.02 5.94 -7.10
N GLU A 420 -12.39 5.36 -8.24
CA GLU A 420 -13.77 5.12 -8.64
C GLU A 420 -13.78 4.05 -9.73
N GLY A 421 -14.53 2.95 -9.55
CA GLY A 421 -14.73 1.95 -10.61
C GLY A 421 -15.24 0.62 -10.10
N ASP A 422 -15.72 -0.27 -10.98
CA ASP A 422 -15.90 -1.69 -10.61
C ASP A 422 -14.69 -2.46 -11.19
N ASP A 423 -13.62 -2.60 -10.42
CA ASP A 423 -12.30 -2.97 -10.92
C ASP A 423 -11.94 -4.45 -10.75
N LEU A 424 -10.98 -4.88 -11.56
CA LEU A 424 -10.34 -6.19 -11.45
C LEU A 424 -8.85 -6.09 -11.14
N TYR A 425 -8.47 -6.51 -9.94
CA TYR A 425 -7.08 -6.68 -9.52
C TYR A 425 -6.66 -8.15 -9.59
N LYS A 426 -5.85 -8.52 -10.58
CA LYS A 426 -5.34 -9.88 -10.72
C LYS A 426 -3.82 -9.97 -10.70
N ALA A 427 -3.29 -10.81 -9.81
CA ALA A 427 -1.87 -11.12 -9.73
C ALA A 427 -1.59 -12.59 -9.35
N GLU A 428 -0.33 -12.98 -9.30
CA GLU A 428 0.06 -14.36 -8.95
C GLU A 428 0.79 -14.47 -7.61
N PHE A 429 1.69 -13.53 -7.29
CA PHE A 429 2.57 -13.62 -6.12
C PHE A 429 3.15 -12.27 -5.68
N PHE A 430 3.41 -12.06 -4.39
CA PHE A 430 4.04 -10.83 -3.86
C PHE A 430 3.44 -9.53 -4.40
N SER A 431 2.13 -9.44 -4.55
CA SER A 431 1.44 -8.32 -5.20
C SER A 431 0.34 -7.77 -4.30
N GLN A 432 -0.41 -6.78 -4.78
CA GLN A 432 -1.58 -6.21 -4.09
C GLN A 432 -1.21 -5.67 -2.70
N GLY A 433 -0.51 -4.55 -2.67
CA GLY A 433 -0.11 -3.90 -1.42
C GLY A 433 0.88 -4.76 -0.61
N PHE A 434 1.80 -5.46 -1.28
CA PHE A 434 2.81 -6.29 -0.61
C PHE A 434 3.96 -5.45 -0.03
N GLY A 435 4.31 -5.68 1.24
CA GLY A 435 5.39 -5.00 1.94
C GLY A 435 6.58 -5.90 2.29
N GLY A 436 7.64 -5.86 1.49
CA GLY A 436 8.90 -6.56 1.71
C GLY A 436 9.88 -5.83 2.66
N VAL A 437 11.11 -6.31 2.76
CA VAL A 437 12.15 -5.73 3.65
C VAL A 437 12.27 -4.21 3.46
N ALA A 438 12.16 -3.46 4.56
CA ALA A 438 12.29 -1.99 4.58
C ALA A 438 11.41 -1.26 3.56
N ALA A 439 10.20 -1.78 3.33
CA ALA A 439 9.28 -1.23 2.34
C ALA A 439 7.88 -1.04 2.87
N LEU A 440 7.15 -0.13 2.22
CA LEU A 440 5.70 -0.08 2.28
C LEU A 440 5.15 -0.32 0.87
N GLY A 441 4.26 -1.29 0.76
CA GLY A 441 3.42 -1.47 -0.42
C GLY A 441 1.96 -1.24 -0.07
N ALA A 442 1.23 -0.50 -0.90
CA ALA A 442 -0.19 -0.25 -0.67
C ALA A 442 -1.03 -0.26 -1.95
N ILE A 443 -2.26 -0.76 -1.82
CA ILE A 443 -3.40 -0.34 -2.64
C ILE A 443 -4.22 0.64 -1.79
N VAL A 444 -4.66 1.73 -2.40
CA VAL A 444 -5.63 2.68 -1.83
C VAL A 444 -6.75 2.78 -2.85
N GLU A 445 -7.92 2.26 -2.50
CA GLU A 445 -9.10 2.23 -3.36
C GLU A 445 -10.11 3.27 -2.81
N GLY A 446 -10.80 4.00 -3.69
CA GLY A 446 -11.74 5.06 -3.35
C GLY A 446 -13.24 4.70 -3.39
N GLY A 447 -13.64 3.73 -4.19
CA GLY A 447 -14.87 2.95 -4.06
C GLY A 447 -15.24 2.19 -5.33
N GLY A 448 -15.98 1.09 -5.19
CA GLY A 448 -16.19 0.16 -6.30
C GLY A 448 -16.88 -1.13 -5.90
N ASN A 449 -17.27 -2.01 -6.83
CA ASN A 449 -17.47 -3.43 -6.46
C ASN A 449 -16.32 -4.25 -7.03
N ASP A 450 -15.22 -4.25 -6.30
CA ASP A 450 -13.92 -4.66 -6.80
C ASP A 450 -13.66 -6.14 -6.56
N THR A 451 -12.81 -6.69 -7.43
CA THR A 451 -12.42 -8.09 -7.36
C THR A 451 -10.91 -8.24 -7.30
N TYR A 452 -10.41 -8.65 -6.14
CA TYR A 452 -8.99 -8.92 -5.88
C TYR A 452 -8.70 -10.42 -5.95
N VAL A 453 -7.92 -10.85 -6.95
CA VAL A 453 -7.58 -12.28 -7.16
C VAL A 453 -6.06 -12.48 -7.17
N VAL A 454 -5.58 -13.34 -6.27
CA VAL A 454 -4.17 -13.76 -6.26
C VAL A 454 -3.99 -15.28 -6.18
N GLY A 455 -3.11 -15.79 -7.03
CA GLY A 455 -2.65 -17.19 -7.03
C GLY A 455 -2.71 -17.79 -8.43
N HIS A 456 -2.64 -19.12 -8.53
CA HIS A 456 -2.68 -19.95 -9.75
C HIS A 456 -1.34 -20.34 -10.42
N LYS A 457 -0.24 -19.63 -10.15
CA LYS A 457 1.08 -19.95 -10.74
C LYS A 457 2.06 -20.66 -9.81
N TYR A 458 2.08 -20.35 -8.51
CA TYR A 458 3.09 -20.85 -7.55
C TYR A 458 2.48 -21.78 -6.48
N PRO A 459 2.49 -23.11 -6.66
CA PRO A 459 1.91 -24.04 -5.70
C PRO A 459 2.59 -23.98 -4.32
N ASP A 460 1.81 -23.99 -3.24
CA ASP A 460 2.39 -24.12 -1.89
C ASP A 460 2.90 -25.55 -1.68
N HIS A 461 4.16 -25.68 -1.25
CA HIS A 461 4.81 -26.97 -1.03
C HIS A 461 4.10 -27.87 0.00
N ARG A 462 3.22 -27.32 0.85
CA ARG A 462 2.45 -28.07 1.86
C ARG A 462 1.20 -28.71 1.27
N GLU A 463 0.55 -28.02 0.33
CA GLU A 463 -0.65 -28.49 -0.35
C GLU A 463 -0.59 -28.10 -1.84
N PRO A 464 0.03 -28.92 -2.72
CA PRO A 464 0.32 -28.54 -4.11
C PRO A 464 -0.88 -28.25 -5.03
N ASP A 465 -2.11 -28.48 -4.55
CA ASP A 465 -3.34 -28.12 -5.26
C ASP A 465 -3.79 -26.67 -4.94
N TYR A 466 -3.08 -25.98 -4.04
CA TYR A 466 -3.30 -24.59 -3.64
C TYR A 466 -2.01 -23.78 -3.81
N TYR A 467 -2.14 -22.46 -3.88
CA TYR A 467 -1.06 -21.56 -4.27
C TYR A 467 -0.56 -20.70 -3.11
N ALA A 468 0.74 -20.46 -3.06
CA ALA A 468 1.32 -19.42 -2.22
C ALA A 468 1.11 -18.07 -2.90
N CYS A 469 0.59 -17.08 -2.17
CA CYS A 469 0.25 -15.76 -2.72
C CYS A 469 1.15 -14.66 -2.13
N LEU A 470 1.24 -14.57 -0.80
CA LEU A 470 1.99 -13.52 -0.08
C LEU A 470 1.60 -12.11 -0.58
N SER A 471 0.31 -11.83 -0.64
CA SER A 471 -0.29 -10.66 -1.31
C SER A 471 -1.50 -10.14 -0.55
N GLN A 472 -2.19 -9.11 -1.03
CA GLN A 472 -3.37 -8.52 -0.38
C GLN A 472 -3.05 -7.96 1.01
N GLY A 473 -2.28 -6.87 1.02
CA GLY A 473 -1.87 -6.19 2.24
C GLY A 473 -0.90 -7.03 3.09
N PHE A 474 -0.09 -7.88 2.45
CA PHE A 474 0.77 -8.82 3.18
C PHE A 474 2.15 -8.24 3.50
N GLY A 475 2.56 -8.33 4.76
CA GLY A 475 3.91 -7.96 5.21
C GLY A 475 4.85 -9.16 5.27
N TYR A 476 6.07 -9.05 4.73
CA TYR A 476 7.02 -10.17 4.68
C TYR A 476 8.48 -9.80 4.99
N GLY A 477 9.06 -10.52 5.95
CA GLY A 477 10.49 -10.51 6.25
C GLY A 477 11.21 -11.80 5.85
N TRP A 478 12.51 -11.68 5.59
CA TRP A 478 13.36 -12.83 5.28
C TRP A 478 13.77 -13.54 6.57
N ARG A 479 13.08 -14.63 6.88
CA ARG A 479 13.28 -15.39 8.12
C ARG A 479 14.76 -15.71 8.38
N ASP A 480 15.17 -15.47 9.62
CA ASP A 480 16.54 -15.63 10.12
C ASP A 480 17.61 -14.74 9.45
N ILE A 481 17.19 -13.76 8.63
CA ILE A 481 18.07 -12.84 7.90
C ILE A 481 17.71 -11.37 8.17
N SER A 482 16.47 -10.94 7.89
CA SER A 482 16.04 -9.53 8.05
C SER A 482 14.54 -9.39 8.31
N SER A 483 14.18 -8.30 8.98
CA SER A 483 12.82 -7.80 9.17
C SER A 483 12.07 -7.59 7.86
N GLY A 484 10.75 -7.63 7.91
CA GLY A 484 9.91 -7.25 6.78
C GLY A 484 9.51 -5.78 6.77
N GLY A 485 8.48 -5.51 5.96
CA GLY A 485 7.89 -4.19 5.78
C GLY A 485 6.44 -4.12 6.23
N VAL A 486 5.71 -3.20 5.61
CA VAL A 486 4.28 -2.97 5.83
C VAL A 486 3.55 -3.19 4.51
N GLY A 487 2.62 -4.14 4.48
CA GLY A 487 1.67 -4.30 3.38
C GLY A 487 0.31 -3.74 3.77
N VAL A 488 -0.36 -3.03 2.85
CA VAL A 488 -1.66 -2.37 3.09
C VAL A 488 -2.61 -2.57 1.90
N ILE A 489 -3.86 -2.91 2.19
CA ILE A 489 -5.02 -2.53 1.38
C ILE A 489 -5.87 -1.59 2.25
N ALA A 490 -6.23 -0.45 1.68
CA ALA A 490 -7.15 0.52 2.27
C ALA A 490 -8.26 0.74 1.25
N ASP A 491 -9.42 0.17 1.52
CA ASP A 491 -10.61 0.18 0.67
C ASP A 491 -11.71 0.98 1.37
N VAL A 492 -12.42 1.84 0.63
CA VAL A 492 -13.30 2.86 1.20
C VAL A 492 -14.76 2.44 1.18
N ALA A 493 -15.23 1.81 0.12
CA ALA A 493 -16.63 1.47 -0.04
C ALA A 493 -16.84 0.51 -1.21
N GLY A 494 -17.66 -0.52 -1.01
CA GLY A 494 -17.95 -1.40 -2.12
C GLY A 494 -18.83 -2.60 -1.85
N ASN A 495 -18.72 -3.63 -2.67
CA ASN A 495 -19.10 -4.99 -2.28
C ASN A 495 -18.03 -5.91 -2.86
N ASP A 496 -16.93 -5.95 -2.14
CA ASP A 496 -15.64 -6.36 -2.65
C ASP A 496 -15.42 -7.85 -2.46
N THR A 497 -14.61 -8.42 -3.35
CA THR A 497 -14.33 -9.85 -3.34
C THR A 497 -12.83 -10.09 -3.35
N TYR A 498 -12.32 -10.51 -2.20
CA TYR A 498 -10.92 -10.86 -1.97
C TYR A 498 -10.73 -12.38 -2.07
N ILE A 499 -10.05 -12.85 -3.11
CA ILE A 499 -9.78 -14.27 -3.37
C ILE A 499 -8.28 -14.54 -3.37
N ALA A 500 -7.85 -15.39 -2.45
CA ALA A 500 -6.48 -15.91 -2.40
C ALA A 500 -6.45 -17.35 -1.87
N ASP A 501 -5.28 -17.99 -1.85
CA ASP A 501 -5.09 -19.27 -1.19
C ASP A 501 -4.29 -19.10 0.11
N TYR A 502 -2.96 -19.07 0.02
CA TYR A 502 -2.07 -18.99 1.18
C TYR A 502 -1.43 -17.61 1.32
N PHE A 503 -1.33 -17.12 2.55
CA PHE A 503 -0.62 -15.88 2.91
C PHE A 503 -1.24 -14.64 2.25
N ALA A 504 -2.39 -14.20 2.76
CA ALA A 504 -3.12 -13.08 2.16
C ALA A 504 -3.97 -12.27 3.16
N GLN A 505 -4.68 -11.25 2.68
CA GLN A 505 -5.75 -10.54 3.40
C GLN A 505 -5.28 -10.01 4.76
N GLY A 506 -4.41 -9.00 4.74
CA GLY A 506 -3.93 -8.32 5.94
C GLY A 506 -3.07 -9.19 6.86
N SER A 507 -2.52 -10.30 6.36
CA SER A 507 -1.66 -11.20 7.14
C SER A 507 -0.19 -10.85 7.01
N SER A 508 0.66 -11.42 7.86
CA SER A 508 2.09 -11.13 7.79
C SER A 508 2.99 -12.23 8.31
N TYR A 509 4.26 -12.16 7.91
CA TYR A 509 5.27 -13.16 8.25
C TYR A 509 6.63 -12.52 8.55
N TRP A 510 7.21 -12.89 9.69
CA TRP A 510 8.55 -12.51 10.14
C TRP A 510 8.79 -11.01 10.32
N PHE A 511 8.38 -10.49 11.47
CA PHE A 511 8.57 -9.09 11.85
C PHE A 511 8.20 -8.10 10.74
N ALA A 512 7.01 -8.30 10.24
CA ALA A 512 6.35 -7.46 9.28
C ALA A 512 4.96 -7.11 9.82
N LEU A 513 4.31 -6.15 9.16
CA LEU A 513 2.93 -5.76 9.41
C LEU A 513 2.13 -5.96 8.12
N GLY A 514 1.01 -6.66 8.22
CA GLY A 514 0.02 -6.77 7.16
C GLY A 514 -1.27 -6.12 7.61
N ILE A 515 -1.90 -5.37 6.71
CA ILE A 515 -3.12 -4.61 6.96
C ILE A 515 -4.04 -4.78 5.75
N LEU A 516 -5.29 -5.13 6.02
CA LEU A 516 -6.42 -4.93 5.13
C LEU A 516 -7.46 -4.17 5.96
N VAL A 517 -7.85 -2.98 5.51
CA VAL A 517 -8.96 -2.22 6.07
C VAL A 517 -9.94 -2.00 4.94
N ASP A 518 -11.17 -2.40 5.17
CA ASP A 518 -12.33 -2.14 4.34
C ASP A 518 -13.30 -1.29 5.17
N GLU A 519 -13.70 -0.12 4.67
CA GLU A 519 -14.57 0.81 5.41
C GLU A 519 -16.06 0.61 5.08
N GLY A 520 -16.42 -0.28 4.14
CA GLY A 520 -17.75 -0.88 4.15
C GLY A 520 -18.22 -1.50 2.84
N GLY A 521 -19.14 -2.44 2.94
CA GLY A 521 -19.71 -3.12 1.80
C GLY A 521 -20.58 -4.31 2.15
N ASN A 522 -20.53 -5.38 1.35
CA ASN A 522 -21.00 -6.71 1.75
C ASN A 522 -20.01 -7.67 1.11
N ASP A 523 -18.92 -7.87 1.83
CA ASP A 523 -17.64 -8.23 1.27
C ASP A 523 -17.37 -9.71 1.45
N LYS A 524 -16.51 -10.23 0.58
CA LYS A 524 -16.21 -11.66 0.51
C LYS A 524 -14.73 -11.89 0.65
N TYR A 525 -14.34 -12.43 1.79
CA TYR A 525 -12.98 -12.83 2.08
C TYR A 525 -12.84 -14.33 1.90
N VAL A 526 -12.35 -14.77 0.73
CA VAL A 526 -12.15 -16.18 0.41
C VAL A 526 -10.66 -16.50 0.40
N ALA A 527 -10.25 -17.30 1.38
CA ALA A 527 -8.87 -17.76 1.48
C ALA A 527 -8.74 -19.23 1.87
N ARG A 528 -7.54 -19.78 1.74
CA ARG A 528 -7.22 -21.13 2.20
C ARG A 528 -6.61 -21.09 3.59
N ARG A 529 -5.46 -20.45 3.79
CA ARG A 529 -4.73 -20.51 5.07
C ARG A 529 -3.78 -19.33 5.25
N TYR A 530 -3.49 -18.97 6.50
CA TYR A 530 -2.56 -17.88 6.81
C TYR A 530 -3.07 -16.55 6.25
N SER A 531 -4.35 -16.28 6.48
CA SER A 531 -5.10 -15.18 5.89
C SER A 531 -6.00 -14.47 6.89
N GLN A 532 -6.66 -13.38 6.47
CA GLN A 532 -7.68 -12.68 7.27
C GLN A 532 -7.13 -12.21 8.62
N GLY A 533 -6.13 -11.32 8.56
CA GLY A 533 -5.51 -10.72 9.74
C GLY A 533 -4.65 -11.69 10.57
N ALA A 534 -4.04 -12.71 9.95
CA ALA A 534 -3.19 -13.66 10.68
C ALA A 534 -1.74 -13.15 10.82
N GLY A 535 -1.21 -13.17 12.06
CA GLY A 535 0.21 -12.91 12.32
C GLY A 535 1.00 -14.20 12.42
N ILE A 536 2.14 -14.28 11.72
CA ILE A 536 2.95 -15.50 11.66
C ILE A 536 4.43 -15.22 11.98
N HIS A 537 4.95 -15.90 13.00
CA HIS A 537 6.35 -15.83 13.42
C HIS A 537 6.83 -14.39 13.73
N LEU A 538 6.52 -13.87 14.92
CA LEU A 538 6.97 -12.52 15.35
C LEU A 538 6.48 -11.42 14.40
N ALA A 539 5.26 -11.54 13.87
CA ALA A 539 4.66 -10.58 12.95
C ALA A 539 3.26 -10.16 13.45
N VAL A 540 2.70 -9.13 12.81
CA VAL A 540 1.39 -8.56 13.14
C VAL A 540 0.51 -8.57 11.91
N GLY A 541 -0.62 -9.27 11.95
CA GLY A 541 -1.64 -9.23 10.91
C GLY A 541 -2.91 -8.56 11.43
N VAL A 542 -3.51 -7.70 10.62
CA VAL A 542 -4.74 -6.98 10.93
C VAL A 542 -5.67 -7.04 9.71
N LEU A 543 -6.90 -7.49 9.93
CA LEU A 543 -8.03 -7.25 9.06
C LEU A 543 -9.05 -6.44 9.86
N SER A 544 -9.51 -5.32 9.32
CA SER A 544 -10.62 -4.53 9.88
C SER A 544 -11.66 -4.35 8.80
N ASP A 545 -12.89 -4.70 9.12
CA ASP A 545 -14.08 -4.37 8.33
C ASP A 545 -14.98 -3.48 9.19
N ARG A 546 -15.76 -2.58 8.59
CA ARG A 546 -16.51 -1.54 9.32
C ARG A 546 -18.01 -1.69 9.22
N GLU A 547 -18.53 -1.95 8.03
CA GLU A 547 -19.96 -1.97 7.76
C GLU A 547 -20.24 -3.06 6.74
N GLY A 548 -21.16 -3.99 7.02
CA GLY A 548 -21.56 -4.89 5.95
C GLY A 548 -22.41 -6.08 6.34
N ASN A 549 -22.41 -7.11 5.50
CA ASN A 549 -22.87 -8.45 5.88
C ASN A 549 -21.91 -9.40 5.16
N ASP A 550 -20.87 -9.80 5.86
CA ASP A 550 -19.61 -10.18 5.25
C ASP A 550 -19.36 -11.68 5.37
N ASP A 551 -18.81 -12.25 4.32
CA ASP A 551 -18.52 -13.68 4.21
C ASP A 551 -17.03 -13.93 4.41
N TYR A 552 -16.64 -14.38 5.61
CA TYR A 552 -15.27 -14.79 5.91
C TYR A 552 -15.10 -16.31 5.74
N LEU A 553 -14.57 -16.73 4.61
CA LEU A 553 -14.30 -18.13 4.30
C LEU A 553 -12.81 -18.46 4.34
N SER A 554 -12.41 -19.34 5.27
CA SER A 554 -11.07 -19.89 5.31
C SER A 554 -11.03 -21.39 5.65
N TRP A 555 -9.86 -22.02 5.53
CA TRP A 555 -9.65 -23.35 6.10
C TRP A 555 -8.99 -23.29 7.48
N GLY A 556 -7.96 -22.48 7.67
CA GLY A 556 -7.39 -22.38 9.00
C GLY A 556 -6.23 -21.43 9.15
N VAL A 557 -5.75 -21.25 10.38
CA VAL A 557 -4.72 -20.24 10.72
C VAL A 557 -5.11 -18.90 10.12
N SER A 558 -6.36 -18.48 10.36
CA SER A 558 -6.96 -17.29 9.73
C SER A 558 -7.93 -16.61 10.70
N GLN A 559 -8.58 -15.51 10.30
CA GLN A 559 -9.60 -14.82 11.09
C GLN A 559 -9.04 -14.38 12.45
N GLY A 560 -8.03 -13.51 12.41
CA GLY A 560 -7.36 -12.99 13.60
C GLY A 560 -6.52 -14.03 14.34
N CYS A 561 -5.89 -14.97 13.63
CA CYS A 561 -5.08 -16.02 14.25
C CYS A 561 -3.66 -15.53 14.57
N GLY A 562 -3.24 -15.66 15.83
CA GLY A 562 -1.85 -15.45 16.23
C GLY A 562 -1.04 -16.75 16.21
N HIS A 563 -0.04 -16.86 15.35
CA HIS A 563 0.78 -18.06 15.21
C HIS A 563 2.27 -17.83 15.51
N ASP A 564 2.78 -18.52 16.52
CA ASP A 564 4.21 -18.58 16.87
C ASP A 564 4.79 -17.21 17.23
N LEU A 565 4.48 -16.75 18.45
CA LEU A 565 4.91 -15.44 18.96
C LEU A 565 4.47 -14.27 18.08
N ALA A 566 3.25 -14.31 17.55
CA ALA A 566 2.73 -13.31 16.63
C ALA A 566 1.32 -12.88 17.05
N LEU A 567 0.89 -11.71 16.55
CA LEU A 567 -0.43 -11.14 16.77
C LEU A 567 -1.26 -11.28 15.49
N GLY A 568 -2.41 -11.93 15.58
CA GLY A 568 -3.46 -11.83 14.58
C GLY A 568 -4.67 -11.12 15.15
N LEU A 569 -5.24 -10.21 14.37
CA LEU A 569 -6.42 -9.43 14.72
C LEU A 569 -7.38 -9.40 13.54
N LEU A 570 -8.64 -9.75 13.80
CA LEU A 570 -9.77 -9.46 12.94
C LEU A 570 -10.76 -8.64 13.76
N VAL A 571 -11.18 -7.49 13.25
CA VAL A 571 -12.25 -6.67 13.83
C VAL A 571 -13.29 -6.45 12.75
N ASP A 572 -14.54 -6.72 13.10
CA ASP A 572 -15.72 -6.38 12.33
C ASP A 572 -16.61 -5.51 13.23
N ASP A 573 -17.05 -4.35 12.75
CA ASP A 573 -17.73 -3.36 13.60
C ASP A 573 -19.28 -3.46 13.54
N GLU A 574 -19.87 -3.81 12.39
CA GLU A 574 -21.33 -3.87 12.20
C GLU A 574 -21.71 -4.82 11.06
N GLY A 575 -22.64 -5.76 11.27
CA GLY A 575 -23.15 -6.54 10.14
C GLY A 575 -24.10 -7.67 10.47
N ASN A 576 -24.19 -8.67 9.58
CA ASN A 576 -24.71 -10.00 9.91
C ASN A 576 -23.81 -11.00 9.19
N ASP A 577 -22.80 -11.45 9.90
CA ASP A 577 -21.57 -11.91 9.30
C ASP A 577 -21.41 -13.42 9.42
N SER A 578 -20.68 -13.98 8.47
CA SER A 578 -20.51 -15.42 8.33
C SER A 578 -19.05 -15.82 8.39
N TYR A 579 -18.62 -16.27 9.57
CA TYR A 579 -17.28 -16.77 9.82
C TYR A 579 -17.21 -18.29 9.66
N LEU A 580 -16.69 -18.75 8.52
CA LEU A 580 -16.50 -20.17 8.24
C LEU A 580 -15.01 -20.54 8.20
N ALA A 581 -14.58 -21.37 9.15
CA ALA A 581 -13.24 -21.93 9.19
C ALA A 581 -13.23 -23.40 9.63
N ASN A 582 -12.08 -24.08 9.50
CA ASN A 582 -11.94 -25.48 9.92
C ASN A 582 -11.11 -25.62 11.19
N TRP A 583 -9.99 -24.88 11.32
CA TRP A 583 -9.13 -24.96 12.50
C TRP A 583 -8.16 -23.79 12.70
N LEU A 584 -7.78 -23.50 13.95
CA LEU A 584 -6.94 -22.36 14.34
C LEU A 584 -7.42 -21.04 13.72
N SER A 585 -8.70 -20.74 13.88
CA SER A 585 -9.31 -19.51 13.39
C SER A 585 -10.29 -18.94 14.41
N GLN A 586 -10.87 -17.79 14.09
CA GLN A 586 -11.83 -17.06 14.93
C GLN A 586 -11.17 -16.67 16.26
N GLY A 587 -10.10 -15.89 16.15
CA GLY A 587 -9.34 -15.38 17.30
C GLY A 587 -8.49 -16.44 18.02
N ALA A 588 -8.08 -17.50 17.31
CA ALA A 588 -7.27 -18.56 17.93
C ALA A 588 -5.79 -18.15 18.09
N GLY A 589 -5.20 -18.48 19.24
CA GLY A 589 -3.76 -18.39 19.50
C GLY A 589 -3.08 -19.76 19.42
N ASN A 590 -1.92 -19.81 18.76
CA ASN A 590 -1.07 -21.01 18.68
C ASN A 590 0.41 -20.72 18.91
N ALA A 591 1.10 -21.61 19.63
CA ALA A 591 2.54 -21.53 19.92
C ALA A 591 2.95 -20.17 20.51
N ASN A 592 2.31 -19.74 21.59
CA ASN A 592 2.51 -18.43 22.24
C ASN A 592 2.11 -17.23 21.36
N GLY A 593 1.27 -17.46 20.35
CA GLY A 593 0.64 -16.39 19.59
C GLY A 593 -0.60 -15.85 20.30
N PHE A 594 -0.98 -14.64 19.93
CA PHE A 594 -2.16 -13.92 20.41
C PHE A 594 -3.13 -13.78 19.24
N GLY A 595 -4.25 -14.48 19.31
CA GLY A 595 -5.33 -14.35 18.33
C GLY A 595 -6.51 -13.61 18.92
N ILE A 596 -7.09 -12.69 18.15
CA ILE A 596 -8.25 -11.89 18.53
C ILE A 596 -9.19 -11.82 17.33
N LEU A 597 -10.44 -12.20 17.54
CA LEU A 597 -11.57 -11.82 16.69
C LEU A 597 -12.53 -11.01 17.57
N ALA A 598 -12.92 -9.83 17.09
CA ALA A 598 -13.91 -8.99 17.74
C ALA A 598 -14.98 -8.62 16.73
N ASP A 599 -16.23 -8.92 17.05
CA ASP A 599 -17.40 -8.58 16.27
C ASP A 599 -18.28 -7.59 17.06
N GLY A 600 -18.65 -6.48 16.40
CA GLY A 600 -19.32 -5.33 16.99
C GLY A 600 -20.84 -5.43 17.03
N GLY A 601 -21.44 -6.35 16.26
CA GLY A 601 -22.83 -6.73 16.40
C GLY A 601 -23.48 -7.16 15.09
N GLY A 602 -24.53 -7.96 15.23
CA GLY A 602 -25.19 -8.60 14.10
C GLY A 602 -26.00 -9.82 14.55
N ASP A 603 -26.67 -10.52 13.64
CA ASP A 603 -27.11 -11.89 13.88
C ASP A 603 -26.12 -12.84 13.16
N ASP A 604 -25.05 -13.24 13.86
CA ASP A 604 -23.83 -13.76 13.23
C ASP A 604 -23.72 -15.28 13.25
N ILE A 605 -22.88 -15.81 12.37
CA ILE A 605 -22.68 -17.25 12.22
C ILE A 605 -21.19 -17.61 12.32
N TYR A 606 -20.83 -18.29 13.42
CA TYR A 606 -19.49 -18.79 13.68
C TYR A 606 -19.39 -20.31 13.50
N LEU A 607 -18.93 -20.73 12.33
CA LEU A 607 -18.76 -22.14 11.98
C LEU A 607 -17.31 -22.58 12.03
N THR A 608 -17.00 -23.46 12.99
CA THR A 608 -15.71 -24.15 13.08
C THR A 608 -15.86 -25.60 13.53
N ARG A 609 -14.80 -26.40 13.36
CA ARG A 609 -14.77 -27.74 13.97
C ARG A 609 -14.67 -27.61 15.50
N PRO A 610 -15.39 -28.44 16.28
CA PRO A 610 -15.32 -28.39 17.73
C PRO A 610 -13.87 -28.53 18.24
N GLY A 611 -13.47 -27.64 19.15
CA GLY A 611 -12.13 -27.68 19.76
C GLY A 611 -11.01 -27.16 18.85
N ARG A 612 -11.33 -26.34 17.85
CA ARG A 612 -10.38 -25.88 16.82
C ARG A 612 -10.53 -24.38 16.48
N GLY A 613 -11.24 -23.57 17.25
CA GLY A 613 -11.44 -22.15 16.96
C GLY A 613 -12.15 -21.44 18.11
N GLN A 614 -12.82 -20.33 17.83
CA GLN A 614 -13.68 -19.61 18.79
C GLN A 614 -12.94 -19.19 20.06
N GLY A 615 -11.88 -18.40 19.89
CA GLY A 615 -11.05 -17.91 21.00
C GLY A 615 -10.16 -18.98 21.61
N GLN A 616 -9.80 -20.04 20.87
CA GLN A 616 -8.94 -21.10 21.37
C GLN A 616 -7.52 -20.60 21.68
N GLY A 617 -7.04 -20.85 22.90
CA GLY A 617 -5.64 -20.64 23.30
C GLY A 617 -4.96 -21.97 23.57
N ASN A 618 -4.20 -22.50 22.60
CA ASN A 618 -3.64 -23.84 22.72
C ASN A 618 -2.24 -23.89 23.37
N PHE A 619 -1.92 -25.04 23.97
CA PHE A 619 -0.55 -25.35 24.39
C PHE A 619 0.21 -26.02 23.25
N ASP A 620 1.19 -25.33 22.69
CA ASP A 620 2.06 -25.86 21.64
C ASP A 620 3.50 -25.39 21.84
N ARG A 621 4.46 -26.22 21.42
CA ARG A 621 5.90 -25.94 21.52
C ARG A 621 6.41 -25.57 22.92
N GLY A 622 5.69 -25.98 23.96
CA GLY A 622 6.07 -25.70 25.35
C GLY A 622 5.55 -24.38 25.91
N TYR A 623 4.70 -23.68 25.16
CA TYR A 623 4.08 -22.41 25.56
C TYR A 623 2.56 -22.50 25.49
N GLU A 624 1.89 -21.78 26.38
CA GLU A 624 0.46 -21.51 26.25
C GLU A 624 0.25 -20.33 25.30
N SER A 625 -0.89 -20.29 24.64
CA SER A 625 -1.27 -19.22 23.71
C SER A 625 -2.54 -18.53 24.19
N VAL A 626 -2.76 -17.28 23.78
CA VAL A 626 -3.96 -16.52 24.13
C VAL A 626 -4.85 -16.47 22.89
N GLY A 627 -6.10 -16.88 23.05
CA GLY A 627 -7.13 -16.75 22.03
C GLY A 627 -8.33 -16.02 22.61
N VAL A 628 -8.88 -15.09 21.84
CA VAL A 628 -10.03 -14.28 22.24
C VAL A 628 -11.00 -14.22 21.07
N LEU A 629 -12.25 -14.59 21.31
CA LEU A 629 -13.38 -14.23 20.45
C LEU A 629 -14.33 -13.40 21.29
N VAL A 630 -14.64 -12.18 20.84
CA VAL A 630 -15.72 -11.40 21.45
C VAL A 630 -16.76 -11.05 20.41
N ASP A 631 -18.00 -11.09 20.84
CA ASP A 631 -19.19 -10.70 20.09
C ASP A 631 -20.04 -9.81 21.02
N ARG A 632 -20.41 -8.64 20.54
CA ARG A 632 -21.01 -7.59 21.37
C ARG A 632 -22.52 -7.72 21.52
N GLU A 633 -23.27 -7.96 20.46
CA GLU A 633 -24.73 -8.01 20.50
C GLU A 633 -25.30 -8.78 19.32
N GLY A 634 -26.33 -9.60 19.55
CA GLY A 634 -26.85 -10.41 18.47
C GLY A 634 -27.73 -11.58 18.88
N HIS A 635 -28.09 -12.39 17.89
CA HIS A 635 -28.70 -13.70 18.05
C HIS A 635 -27.92 -14.76 17.25
N ASP A 636 -26.80 -15.20 17.84
CA ASP A 636 -25.73 -15.78 17.04
C ASP A 636 -25.73 -17.31 17.02
N VAL A 637 -25.08 -17.87 16.01
CA VAL A 637 -25.02 -19.30 15.77
C VAL A 637 -23.59 -19.82 15.81
N TYR A 638 -23.30 -20.65 16.81
CA TYR A 638 -21.99 -21.28 16.98
C TYR A 638 -22.04 -22.79 16.71
N SER A 639 -21.05 -23.34 15.98
CA SER A 639 -20.90 -24.79 15.80
C SER A 639 -19.81 -25.46 16.67
N GLY A 640 -19.10 -24.68 17.48
CA GLY A 640 -17.93 -25.09 18.28
C GLY A 640 -18.16 -25.05 19.79
N ALA A 641 -17.25 -24.39 20.52
CA ALA A 641 -17.35 -24.21 21.97
C ALA A 641 -18.21 -23.01 22.38
N GLY A 642 -18.39 -22.05 21.47
CA GLY A 642 -19.21 -20.86 21.65
C GLY A 642 -20.70 -21.15 21.78
N ALA A 643 -21.39 -20.18 22.35
CA ALA A 643 -22.83 -20.17 22.49
C ALA A 643 -23.34 -18.74 22.65
N ASP A 644 -24.47 -18.47 22.01
CA ASP A 644 -25.24 -17.22 22.08
C ASP A 644 -25.44 -16.72 23.52
N GLY A 645 -25.09 -15.46 23.77
CA GLY A 645 -25.23 -14.78 25.06
C GLY A 645 -24.46 -15.44 26.21
N ALA A 646 -23.31 -16.06 25.93
CA ALA A 646 -22.54 -16.80 26.91
C ALA A 646 -21.03 -16.51 26.88
N MET A 647 -20.38 -16.90 27.96
CA MET A 647 -18.92 -16.93 28.06
C MET A 647 -18.44 -18.38 28.09
N TRP A 648 -17.39 -18.70 27.35
CA TRP A 648 -16.80 -20.03 27.30
C TRP A 648 -15.27 -19.97 27.35
N ARG A 649 -14.65 -21.13 27.60
CA ARG A 649 -13.20 -21.27 27.65
C ARG A 649 -12.74 -22.41 26.78
N GLU A 650 -11.68 -22.17 26.02
CA GLU A 650 -11.07 -23.19 25.17
C GLU A 650 -9.54 -23.17 25.28
N GLY A 651 -9.02 -23.95 26.24
CA GLY A 651 -7.61 -23.98 26.59
C GLY A 651 -7.31 -23.27 27.92
N MET A 652 -6.03 -23.01 28.21
CA MET A 652 -5.65 -22.35 29.47
C MET A 652 -6.00 -20.86 29.45
N TYR A 653 -5.61 -20.17 28.38
CA TYR A 653 -5.84 -18.74 28.15
C TYR A 653 -6.66 -18.47 26.88
N GLY A 654 -7.48 -19.44 26.48
CA GLY A 654 -8.50 -19.23 25.45
C GLY A 654 -9.85 -18.89 26.08
N ILE A 655 -10.47 -17.83 25.58
CA ILE A 655 -11.75 -17.30 26.06
C ILE A 655 -12.61 -16.87 24.86
N GLY A 656 -13.91 -17.12 24.95
CA GLY A 656 -14.85 -16.38 24.14
C GLY A 656 -15.99 -15.80 24.97
N LEU A 657 -16.54 -14.69 24.50
CA LEU A 657 -17.54 -13.90 25.20
C LEU A 657 -18.51 -13.31 24.19
N ASP A 658 -19.78 -13.65 24.37
CA ASP A 658 -20.90 -13.10 23.60
C ASP A 658 -21.85 -12.44 24.60
N ARG A 659 -21.89 -11.11 24.58
CA ARG A 659 -22.83 -10.25 25.32
C ARG A 659 -22.47 -8.76 25.18
N GLU A 660 -23.48 -7.93 25.43
CA GLU A 660 -23.25 -6.49 25.63
C GLU A 660 -22.29 -6.26 26.81
N PRO A 661 -21.34 -5.29 26.68
CA PRO A 661 -20.47 -4.89 27.78
C PRO A 661 -21.30 -4.48 29.01
N GLU A 662 -20.92 -4.93 30.21
CA GLU A 662 -21.64 -4.53 31.43
C GLU A 662 -21.45 -3.01 31.68
N PRO A 663 -22.53 -2.19 31.73
CA PRO A 663 -22.40 -0.80 32.11
C PRO A 663 -22.01 -0.73 33.60
N ASP A 664 -20.82 -0.20 33.90
CA ASP A 664 -20.22 0.13 35.22
C ASP A 664 -19.12 -0.81 35.78
N SER A 665 -17.94 -0.91 35.13
CA SER A 665 -16.71 -1.41 35.78
C SER A 665 -15.72 -0.31 36.25
N LEU A 666 -16.04 0.97 36.08
CA LEU A 666 -15.12 2.10 36.38
C LEU A 666 -15.41 2.93 37.65
N GLN A 667 -16.25 2.48 38.59
CA GLN A 667 -16.50 3.24 39.85
C GLN A 667 -16.02 2.62 41.18
N GLU A 668 -15.42 1.44 41.22
CA GLU A 668 -14.91 0.89 42.49
C GLU A 668 -13.39 0.72 42.49
N GLY A 669 -12.67 1.84 42.58
CA GLY A 669 -11.20 1.82 42.69
C GLY A 669 -10.53 3.06 43.26
N GLN A 670 -11.27 4.06 43.75
CA GLN A 670 -10.71 5.19 44.50
C GLN A 670 -11.63 5.58 45.67
N GLU A 671 -11.43 4.94 46.82
CA GLU A 671 -11.62 5.55 48.15
C GLU A 671 -10.39 5.30 49.03
#